data_AF-A0A1Q3FLU3-F1
#
_entry.id   AF-A0A1Q3FLU3-F1
#
_cell.length_a   1.000
_cell.length_b   1.000
_cell.length_c   1.000
_cell.angle_alpha   90.00
_cell.angle_beta   90.00
_cell.angle_gamma   90.00
#
_symmetry.space_group_name_H-M   'P 1'
#
loop_
_entity.id
_entity.type
_entity.pdbx_description
1 polymer ?
#
loop_
_entity_poly.entity_id
_entity_poly.type
_entity_poly.pdbx_seq_one_letter_code
_entity_poly.pdbx_strand_id
1 'polypeptide(L)'
;MMVTAPVAAVVLVLASLTISAVVCFNFETRLPIVKYGATNTYFGYSVASHTEKLRNGDKNSWILVGAPLGQNLQPASNRSGALFKCPITQLSNDCEQLQTDGRRKPSGIYETDDEEEDELLPPNSDELKTNQWLGVTVNSGGKENKIFVCAHRYMKVQSKGQSKESGLHLGQGLCYVLNNDFTFGFAVEVCLGRSTEREHEQYAFCQSGTSGMILDDGTAVIGTPGVMTWKGTVFAVEVDGEFLSRDKTQYYGPHDNADSPVPNYSYLGMAVTGGKFFGDYMSYAGGAPRARGNGQVIIFSNKNKRNPIFKERELRGEQFGSSFGYVLATADVNGDHAPDLLVSAPFYFSKAEGGAVYVYQNRNNNFTDNYTTKLTGKLESRFGMALANLGDINKDGCEDIAIGAPYEGNGVVYIYLGSPNGLSAAPSQVITASGLGLNVPALKTFGGALAGGVDLDNNTYPDLVIGAYDSAAVTTLLARPITNIKTSVIGVELQNIDPTKKGCPADPGANATCFSFQACCSIEPYEESGHSNSQSQHLNLIYTIEAETYLKKFSRVYFGPDRGTRSNILRRNISVITDGRQECRKEIVYIKDNTRDIQNPIRFRLNYTILDNTLPESALDTLDPILDQTQAVRTFEATFQKDCGHDGICQSKIDMNAKLSLEKQDDNSYSLVLGRDRAIQLNVSVSNLADSAYETHLFVKHDPSISYSGTKSLYTCSQFNATLVDCSLGNPMRRNAEVKLSLRFDPQRVDDLVSRLSFQVFVNTTSSLLEGTRQSASLAINVIKRAKISISGAAHPEQTFYGGDVKGESAMETVEDIGTAVQHIYLIYNDGPWRAPKVQVNIQWPHQVANDKPQGKWLLYLTDVPTVDATNGGDCVVEPPKSINPLGLKKTSVLNELVQMDRYTQRAHNKSLTFAAEKSERISFAKQSTYSSSSSSSESLNRVRRDRSMIIRAERLTDKDGKQTEIVHMDCKRNTAKCISIVCNVYDVQPKAQVLINVTARLWNSTLVSDYPSVDLVKIASIARIKVFEVEQEHPVDTVVVETLAYPELLDQVGDGSIPIWIIIIAIVGGLLALALLTYILWKCGFFKRRRPDPTLSGNLEKNSESKPFL
;
A
#
# COMPACT_ATOMS: atom_id res chain seq x y z
N MET A 1 21.60 37.95 -35.95
CA MET A 1 22.57 37.38 -34.99
C MET A 1 22.41 38.12 -33.67
N MET A 2 21.92 37.47 -32.63
CA MET A 2 21.77 38.08 -31.29
C MET A 2 21.49 37.00 -30.22
N VAL A 3 21.60 37.41 -28.96
CA VAL A 3 21.31 36.66 -27.72
C VAL A 3 22.33 35.58 -27.32
N THR A 4 23.08 35.89 -26.27
CA THR A 4 23.85 34.98 -25.41
C THR A 4 23.53 35.33 -23.96
N ALA A 5 23.36 34.32 -23.09
CA ALA A 5 22.90 34.44 -21.70
C ALA A 5 21.43 34.91 -21.54
N PRO A 6 20.73 34.60 -20.42
CA PRO A 6 21.20 33.98 -19.19
C PRO A 6 20.55 32.61 -18.85
N VAL A 7 21.38 31.62 -18.50
CA VAL A 7 20.92 30.35 -17.88
C VAL A 7 21.51 30.16 -16.47
N ALA A 8 22.77 30.57 -16.25
CA ALA A 8 23.46 30.40 -14.98
C ALA A 8 22.76 31.04 -13.77
N ALA A 9 22.08 32.19 -13.96
CA ALA A 9 21.38 32.89 -12.89
C ALA A 9 20.19 32.10 -12.31
N VAL A 10 19.49 31.31 -13.13
CA VAL A 10 18.31 30.53 -12.70
C VAL A 10 18.73 29.34 -11.83
N VAL A 11 19.88 28.73 -12.12
CA VAL A 11 20.41 27.59 -11.36
C VAL A 11 20.85 28.02 -9.96
N LEU A 12 21.55 29.15 -9.80
CA LEU A 12 21.92 29.65 -8.46
C LEU A 12 20.68 30.03 -7.62
N VAL A 13 19.68 30.68 -8.21
CA VAL A 13 18.46 31.06 -7.48
C VAL A 13 17.68 29.83 -7.02
N LEU A 14 17.56 28.79 -7.85
CA LEU A 14 16.91 27.54 -7.44
C LEU A 14 17.70 26.78 -6.37
N ALA A 15 19.04 26.75 -6.44
CA ALA A 15 19.87 26.15 -5.39
C ALA A 15 19.73 26.86 -4.03
N SER A 16 19.49 28.18 -4.03
CA SER A 16 19.27 28.95 -2.79
C SER A 16 17.90 28.71 -2.12
N LEU A 17 16.97 28.00 -2.78
CA LEU A 17 15.60 27.79 -2.33
C LEU A 17 15.33 26.40 -1.71
N THR A 18 16.34 25.55 -1.59
CA THR A 18 16.23 24.20 -0.99
C THR A 18 17.10 24.02 0.26
N ILE A 19 17.33 25.09 1.02
CA ILE A 19 17.70 24.95 2.43
C ILE A 19 16.42 24.55 3.18
N SER A 20 16.18 23.24 3.30
CA SER A 20 15.27 22.72 4.31
C SER A 20 15.75 23.24 5.65
N ALA A 21 14.93 24.01 6.35
CA ALA A 21 15.29 24.54 7.67
C ALA A 21 15.47 23.35 8.64
N VAL A 22 16.72 23.02 8.94
CA VAL A 22 17.05 22.05 9.99
C VAL A 22 16.61 22.69 11.30
N VAL A 23 15.54 22.15 11.89
CA VAL A 23 15.09 22.55 13.22
C VAL A 23 16.03 21.87 14.21
N CYS A 24 17.15 22.52 14.52
CA CYS A 24 18.02 22.09 15.61
C CYS A 24 17.33 22.44 16.93
N PHE A 25 16.94 21.43 17.71
CA PHE A 25 16.36 21.62 19.04
C PHE A 25 17.47 21.91 20.06
N ASN A 26 18.49 21.05 20.11
CA ASN A 26 19.69 21.23 20.94
C ASN A 26 20.96 20.59 20.35
N PHE A 27 20.88 19.44 19.68
CA PHE A 27 22.06 18.79 19.09
C PHE A 27 22.68 19.62 17.95
N GLU A 28 23.99 19.88 18.03
CA GLU A 28 24.70 20.70 17.06
C GLU A 28 25.11 19.88 15.81
N THR A 29 24.40 20.07 14.70
CA THR A 29 24.64 19.32 13.45
C THR A 29 25.72 19.94 12.55
N ARG A 30 26.17 21.18 12.83
CA ARG A 30 27.16 21.91 12.01
C ARG A 30 28.60 21.50 12.34
N LEU A 31 28.87 21.09 13.58
CA LEU A 31 30.17 20.64 14.08
C LEU A 31 30.12 19.18 14.58
N PRO A 32 29.82 18.18 13.71
CA PRO A 32 29.77 16.78 14.11
C PRO A 32 31.18 16.20 14.30
N ILE A 33 31.38 15.44 15.38
CA ILE A 33 32.59 14.61 15.55
C ILE A 33 32.39 13.33 14.75
N VAL A 34 33.24 13.06 13.75
CA VAL A 34 33.09 11.88 12.86
C VAL A 34 34.35 11.02 12.85
N LYS A 35 34.18 9.74 13.19
CA LYS A 35 35.24 8.71 13.23
C LYS A 35 35.02 7.70 12.10
N TYR A 36 36.10 7.23 11.47
CA TYR A 36 36.06 6.22 10.40
C TYR A 36 36.82 4.96 10.75
N GLY A 37 36.26 3.81 10.39
CA GLY A 37 36.94 2.52 10.36
C GLY A 37 37.33 2.13 8.93
N ALA A 38 38.01 0.98 8.80
CA ALA A 38 38.34 0.43 7.50
C ALA A 38 37.06 0.03 6.71
N THR A 39 37.05 0.28 5.40
CA THR A 39 35.90 -0.04 4.53
C THR A 39 35.55 -1.54 4.55
N ASN A 40 34.27 -1.86 4.36
CA ASN A 40 33.72 -3.23 4.40
C ASN A 40 33.88 -3.99 5.74
N THR A 41 34.24 -3.32 6.84
CA THR A 41 34.27 -3.91 8.20
C THR A 41 32.94 -3.81 8.95
N TYR A 42 31.99 -3.02 8.43
CA TYR A 42 30.77 -2.59 9.14
C TYR A 42 31.06 -1.89 10.49
N PHE A 43 32.15 -1.12 10.56
CA PHE A 43 32.39 -0.18 11.66
C PHE A 43 31.20 0.77 11.81
N GLY A 44 30.60 0.83 13.01
CA GLY A 44 29.36 1.56 13.27
C GLY A 44 28.08 0.73 13.09
N TYR A 45 28.18 -0.60 13.03
CA TYR A 45 27.01 -1.51 13.06
C TYR A 45 26.32 -1.53 14.43
N SER A 46 27.11 -1.41 15.50
CA SER A 46 26.61 -1.14 16.85
C SER A 46 27.51 -0.09 17.51
N VAL A 47 26.91 0.74 18.36
CA VAL A 47 27.58 1.84 19.06
C VAL A 47 27.11 1.89 20.51
N ALA A 48 27.98 2.32 21.43
CA ALA A 48 27.61 2.64 22.81
C ALA A 48 28.49 3.77 23.34
N SER A 49 27.93 4.59 24.24
CA SER A 49 28.69 5.55 25.04
C SER A 49 29.24 4.86 26.29
N HIS A 50 30.45 5.24 26.73
CA HIS A 50 31.09 4.70 27.92
C HIS A 50 31.89 5.79 28.66
N THR A 51 31.69 5.90 29.98
CA THR A 51 32.43 6.85 30.82
C THR A 51 33.32 6.10 31.82
N GLU A 52 34.61 5.99 31.50
CA GLU A 52 35.62 5.37 32.35
C GLU A 52 35.79 6.21 33.63
N LYS A 53 35.45 5.62 34.78
CA LYS A 53 35.65 6.23 36.11
C LYS A 53 37.10 5.98 36.56
N LEU A 54 37.90 7.04 36.69
CA LEU A 54 39.29 6.93 37.16
C LEU A 54 39.38 6.91 38.68
N ARG A 55 40.46 6.32 39.23
CA ARG A 55 40.68 6.20 40.69
C ARG A 55 40.80 7.55 41.43
N ASN A 56 41.04 8.64 40.70
CA ASN A 56 41.12 10.00 41.24
C ASN A 56 39.75 10.70 41.37
N GLY A 57 38.69 10.13 40.80
CA GLY A 57 37.37 10.76 40.68
C GLY A 57 37.10 11.42 39.32
N ASP A 58 38.15 11.65 38.53
CA ASP A 58 38.07 12.10 37.14
C ASP A 58 37.33 11.08 36.24
N LYS A 59 36.79 11.57 35.11
CA LYS A 59 36.04 10.77 34.13
C LYS A 59 36.65 10.94 32.75
N ASN A 60 36.85 9.84 32.03
CA ASN A 60 37.16 9.86 30.59
C ASN A 60 35.94 9.36 29.81
N SER A 61 35.51 10.13 28.80
CA SER A 61 34.42 9.73 27.90
C SER A 61 34.95 9.05 26.65
N TRP A 62 34.34 7.93 26.28
CA TRP A 62 34.75 7.07 25.18
C TRP A 62 33.54 6.61 24.35
N ILE A 63 33.70 6.56 23.04
CA ILE A 63 32.73 5.95 22.12
C ILE A 63 33.17 4.52 21.83
N LEU A 64 32.31 3.54 22.09
CA LEU A 64 32.53 2.14 21.74
C LEU A 64 31.88 1.82 20.40
N VAL A 65 32.63 1.20 19.49
CA VAL A 65 32.18 0.92 18.11
C VAL A 65 32.40 -0.55 17.75
N GLY A 66 31.30 -1.23 17.42
CA GLY A 66 31.33 -2.59 16.86
C GLY A 66 31.61 -2.58 15.35
N ALA A 67 32.48 -3.49 14.91
CA ALA A 67 32.81 -3.74 13.50
C ALA A 67 32.74 -5.26 13.19
N PRO A 68 31.54 -5.84 12.95
CA PRO A 68 31.32 -7.28 12.82
C PRO A 68 32.12 -8.01 11.74
N LEU A 69 32.57 -7.29 10.71
CA LEU A 69 33.37 -7.83 9.60
C LEU A 69 34.82 -7.34 9.61
N GLY A 70 35.23 -6.66 10.70
CA GLY A 70 36.61 -6.26 10.97
C GLY A 70 37.52 -7.45 11.25
N GLN A 71 38.83 -7.23 11.11
CA GLN A 71 39.84 -8.21 11.51
C GLN A 71 40.11 -8.08 13.00
N ASN A 72 40.16 -9.19 13.73
CA ASN A 72 40.56 -9.18 15.13
C ASN A 72 42.09 -9.24 15.28
N LEU A 73 42.61 -8.78 16.42
CA LEU A 73 44.01 -8.91 16.83
C LEU A 73 44.41 -10.39 17.04
N GLN A 74 43.44 -11.27 17.37
CA GLN A 74 43.71 -12.69 17.54
C GLN A 74 44.27 -13.34 16.25
N PRO A 75 45.46 -13.96 16.29
CA PRO A 75 46.08 -14.58 15.12
C PRO A 75 45.29 -15.79 14.61
N ALA A 76 45.52 -16.16 13.34
CA ALA A 76 44.79 -17.22 12.61
C ALA A 76 43.25 -17.04 12.52
N SER A 77 42.68 -15.94 13.02
CA SER A 77 41.28 -15.56 12.77
C SER A 77 41.14 -14.72 11.49
N ASN A 78 40.00 -14.80 10.80
CA ASN A 78 39.75 -14.04 9.56
C ASN A 78 38.34 -13.41 9.59
N ARG A 79 38.28 -12.06 9.52
CA ARG A 79 37.04 -11.26 9.64
C ARG A 79 36.15 -11.71 10.80
N SER A 80 36.79 -12.00 11.92
CA SER A 80 36.18 -12.43 13.19
C SER A 80 35.32 -11.35 13.84
N GLY A 81 35.51 -10.08 13.45
CA GLY A 81 34.86 -8.93 14.04
C GLY A 81 35.71 -8.33 15.17
N ALA A 82 35.46 -7.05 15.46
CA ALA A 82 36.26 -6.25 16.36
C ALA A 82 35.41 -5.25 17.15
N LEU A 83 35.92 -4.87 18.32
CA LEU A 83 35.46 -3.73 19.11
C LEU A 83 36.56 -2.66 19.11
N PHE A 84 36.15 -1.41 18.91
CA PHE A 84 37.03 -0.24 19.01
C PHE A 84 36.56 0.68 20.12
N LYS A 85 37.50 1.39 20.77
CA LYS A 85 37.23 2.60 21.54
C LYS A 85 37.72 3.82 20.73
N CYS A 86 36.97 4.90 20.73
CA CYS A 86 37.35 6.17 20.12
C CYS A 86 37.25 7.29 21.17
N PRO A 87 38.29 8.13 21.34
CA PRO A 87 38.22 9.27 22.24
C PRO A 87 37.41 10.42 21.63
N ILE A 88 36.84 11.29 22.48
CA ILE A 88 36.10 12.47 22.03
C ILE A 88 37.08 13.54 21.54
N THR A 89 37.38 13.53 20.24
CA THR A 89 38.33 14.47 19.59
C THR A 89 37.87 14.79 18.16
N GLN A 90 38.37 15.88 17.58
CA GLN A 90 38.16 16.20 16.15
C GLN A 90 38.99 15.35 15.18
N LEU A 91 39.91 14.50 15.67
CA LEU A 91 40.63 13.56 14.80
C LEU A 91 39.68 12.45 14.37
N SER A 92 39.79 12.02 13.11
CA SER A 92 38.83 11.10 12.49
C SER A 92 39.28 9.64 12.45
N ASN A 93 40.57 9.38 12.72
CA ASN A 93 41.24 8.07 12.57
C ASN A 93 42.04 7.67 13.83
N ASP A 94 41.59 8.08 15.02
CA ASP A 94 42.24 7.87 16.33
C ASP A 94 41.55 6.79 17.20
N CYS A 95 40.72 5.94 16.58
CA CYS A 95 40.08 4.81 17.26
C CYS A 95 41.04 3.64 17.45
N GLU A 96 41.16 3.16 18.69
CA GLU A 96 42.00 2.03 19.08
C GLU A 96 41.18 0.73 19.15
N GLN A 97 41.75 -0.39 18.70
CA GLN A 97 41.11 -1.71 18.78
C GLN A 97 41.31 -2.34 20.16
N LEU A 98 40.24 -2.81 20.80
CA LEU A 98 40.30 -3.45 22.12
C LEU A 98 40.67 -4.94 22.02
N GLN A 99 41.61 -5.37 22.88
CA GLN A 99 41.92 -6.79 23.10
C GLN A 99 40.70 -7.48 23.74
N THR A 100 39.95 -8.22 22.93
CA THR A 100 38.65 -8.82 23.28
C THR A 100 38.66 -10.35 23.26
N ASP A 101 39.65 -10.94 22.59
CA ASP A 101 39.79 -12.38 22.38
C ASP A 101 41.28 -12.72 22.20
N GLY A 102 41.65 -13.99 22.35
CA GLY A 102 43.03 -14.48 22.22
C GLY A 102 43.75 -14.87 23.51
N ARG A 103 43.29 -14.44 24.69
CA ARG A 103 43.87 -14.87 25.99
C ARG A 103 43.21 -16.15 26.56
N ARG A 104 42.68 -17.05 25.71
CA ARG A 104 41.99 -18.30 26.12
C ARG A 104 42.91 -19.51 25.97
N LYS A 105 43.35 -20.12 27.08
CA LYS A 105 44.15 -21.35 27.06
C LYS A 105 43.30 -22.56 26.59
N PRO A 106 43.92 -23.65 26.09
CA PRO A 106 43.21 -24.87 25.66
C PRO A 106 42.42 -25.59 26.77
N SER A 107 42.64 -25.24 28.03
CA SER A 107 41.82 -25.65 29.19
C SER A 107 40.46 -24.93 29.27
N GLY A 108 40.20 -23.97 28.39
CA GLY A 108 39.02 -23.10 28.41
C GLY A 108 39.11 -21.92 29.39
N ILE A 109 40.14 -21.90 30.24
CA ILE A 109 40.47 -20.85 31.21
C ILE A 109 41.12 -19.67 30.47
N TYR A 110 40.80 -18.44 30.89
CA TYR A 110 41.46 -17.23 30.42
C TYR A 110 42.56 -16.83 31.41
N GLU A 111 43.65 -16.26 30.92
CA GLU A 111 44.67 -15.68 31.80
C GLU A 111 44.21 -14.37 32.41
N THR A 112 44.48 -14.24 33.71
CA THR A 112 44.40 -13.00 34.47
C THR A 112 45.76 -12.80 35.12
N ASP A 113 46.44 -11.71 34.74
CA ASP A 113 47.53 -11.07 35.48
C ASP A 113 48.90 -11.79 35.56
N ASP A 114 49.21 -12.70 34.62
CA ASP A 114 50.60 -13.13 34.35
C ASP A 114 51.26 -12.15 33.35
N GLU A 115 52.19 -11.29 33.81
CA GLU A 115 52.83 -10.23 33.00
C GLU A 115 53.89 -10.73 31.98
N GLU A 116 54.13 -12.05 31.86
CA GLU A 116 55.23 -12.61 31.05
C GLU A 116 54.83 -13.13 29.65
N GLU A 117 53.54 -13.34 29.34
CA GLU A 117 53.07 -13.79 28.00
C GLU A 117 52.07 -12.79 27.36
N ASP A 118 52.60 -11.78 26.67
CA ASP A 118 51.80 -10.77 25.94
C ASP A 118 51.33 -11.25 24.54
N GLU A 119 51.62 -12.50 24.17
CA GLU A 119 51.26 -13.09 22.86
C GLU A 119 49.83 -13.65 22.83
N LEU A 120 48.97 -13.08 21.99
CA LEU A 120 47.60 -13.58 21.78
C LEU A 120 47.60 -14.96 21.11
N LEU A 121 46.92 -15.93 21.71
CA LEU A 121 46.80 -17.30 21.21
C LEU A 121 45.78 -17.41 20.05
N PRO A 122 46.02 -18.27 19.04
CA PRO A 122 45.05 -18.54 17.98
C PRO A 122 43.81 -19.31 18.51
N PRO A 123 42.70 -19.36 17.74
CA PRO A 123 41.52 -20.14 18.12
C PRO A 123 41.83 -21.62 18.43
N ASN A 124 41.17 -22.17 19.46
CA ASN A 124 41.29 -23.58 19.80
C ASN A 124 40.73 -24.48 18.68
N SER A 125 41.17 -25.74 18.60
CA SER A 125 40.74 -26.67 17.55
C SER A 125 39.25 -27.03 17.56
N ASP A 126 38.53 -26.71 18.64
CA ASP A 126 37.08 -26.83 18.78
C ASP A 126 36.33 -25.50 18.61
N GLU A 127 37.01 -24.41 18.22
CA GLU A 127 36.45 -23.07 18.01
C GLU A 127 36.62 -22.60 16.55
N LEU A 128 35.54 -22.14 15.91
CA LEU A 128 35.58 -21.53 14.58
C LEU A 128 35.13 -20.07 14.67
N LYS A 129 36.12 -19.18 14.81
CA LYS A 129 35.96 -17.73 15.02
C LYS A 129 35.93 -16.90 13.73
N THR A 130 36.26 -17.50 12.59
CA THR A 130 36.19 -16.86 11.26
C THR A 130 34.74 -16.46 10.93
N ASN A 131 34.50 -15.18 10.63
CA ASN A 131 33.16 -14.59 10.45
C ASN A 131 32.19 -14.78 11.65
N GLN A 132 32.68 -14.78 12.90
CA GLN A 132 31.83 -14.89 14.11
C GLN A 132 30.99 -13.64 14.43
N TRP A 133 31.24 -12.51 13.75
CA TRP A 133 30.53 -11.24 13.94
C TRP A 133 30.67 -10.66 15.36
N LEU A 134 31.89 -10.65 15.91
CA LEU A 134 32.19 -9.95 17.15
C LEU A 134 31.97 -8.43 16.98
N GLY A 135 31.22 -7.82 17.89
CA GLY A 135 30.75 -6.43 17.74
C GLY A 135 29.40 -6.30 17.03
N VAL A 136 28.64 -7.39 16.88
CA VAL A 136 27.22 -7.31 16.44
C VAL A 136 26.35 -6.56 17.45
N THR A 137 26.64 -6.72 18.73
CA THR A 137 26.04 -6.00 19.84
C THR A 137 27.15 -5.44 20.70
N VAL A 138 27.03 -4.18 21.09
CA VAL A 138 27.91 -3.47 22.02
C VAL A 138 27.01 -2.67 22.95
N ASN A 139 27.25 -2.75 24.26
CA ASN A 139 26.51 -2.01 25.28
C ASN A 139 27.43 -1.73 26.47
N SER A 140 27.19 -0.63 27.19
CA SER A 140 27.82 -0.31 28.47
C SER A 140 26.72 -0.07 29.50
N GLY A 141 26.91 -0.52 30.74
CA GLY A 141 25.90 -0.35 31.78
C GLY A 141 26.22 -1.10 33.08
N GLY A 142 25.22 -1.20 33.96
CA GLY A 142 25.37 -1.73 35.31
C GLY A 142 26.05 -0.74 36.27
N LYS A 143 26.09 -1.10 37.55
CA LYS A 143 26.63 -0.25 38.64
C LYS A 143 28.14 -0.07 38.49
N GLU A 144 28.80 -1.14 38.05
CA GLU A 144 30.24 -1.19 37.81
C GLU A 144 30.64 -0.63 36.42
N ASN A 145 29.67 -0.16 35.62
CA ASN A 145 29.86 0.34 34.25
C ASN A 145 30.69 -0.63 33.38
N LYS A 146 30.24 -1.88 33.31
CA LYS A 146 30.86 -2.94 32.51
C LYS A 146 30.47 -2.82 31.04
N ILE A 147 31.33 -3.35 30.17
CA ILE A 147 31.14 -3.36 28.72
C ILE A 147 30.75 -4.77 28.29
N PHE A 148 29.67 -4.88 27.53
CA PHE A 148 29.15 -6.13 26.99
C PHE A 148 29.28 -6.16 25.46
N VAL A 149 29.96 -7.17 24.91
CA VAL A 149 30.14 -7.35 23.46
C VAL A 149 29.96 -8.80 23.05
N CYS A 150 29.27 -9.07 21.94
CA CYS A 150 28.98 -10.44 21.47
C CYS A 150 29.38 -10.72 20.03
N ALA A 151 29.46 -12.02 19.74
CA ALA A 151 29.76 -12.69 18.48
C ALA A 151 28.69 -13.77 18.20
N HIS A 152 27.50 -13.35 17.79
CA HIS A 152 26.33 -14.24 17.62
C HIS A 152 26.50 -15.37 16.58
N ARG A 153 27.54 -15.33 15.74
CA ARG A 153 27.88 -16.36 14.75
C ARG A 153 29.09 -17.21 15.12
N TYR A 154 29.60 -17.08 16.35
CA TYR A 154 30.62 -17.99 16.89
C TYR A 154 30.12 -19.44 16.82
N MET A 155 30.99 -20.32 16.32
CA MET A 155 30.72 -21.74 16.14
C MET A 155 31.69 -22.59 16.98
N LYS A 156 31.15 -23.60 17.66
CA LYS A 156 31.92 -24.64 18.35
C LYS A 156 31.90 -25.94 17.54
N VAL A 157 33.01 -26.66 17.46
CA VAL A 157 33.18 -27.86 16.62
C VAL A 157 33.26 -29.11 17.49
N GLN A 158 32.22 -29.95 17.44
CA GLN A 158 32.14 -31.19 18.22
C GLN A 158 32.55 -32.40 17.38
N SER A 159 33.73 -32.97 17.65
CA SER A 159 34.24 -34.15 16.92
C SER A 159 33.50 -35.43 17.32
N LYS A 160 32.77 -36.06 16.40
CA LYS A 160 32.10 -37.36 16.61
C LYS A 160 33.02 -38.51 16.18
N GLY A 161 33.83 -39.02 17.11
CA GLY A 161 34.67 -40.21 16.90
C GLY A 161 36.09 -39.95 16.38
N GLN A 162 36.77 -41.00 15.90
CA GLN A 162 38.20 -40.98 15.57
C GLN A 162 38.56 -40.25 14.25
N SER A 163 37.58 -39.95 13.39
CA SER A 163 37.78 -39.24 12.12
C SER A 163 37.73 -37.71 12.32
N LYS A 164 38.87 -37.04 12.23
CA LYS A 164 38.99 -35.57 12.39
C LYS A 164 38.27 -34.73 11.33
N GLU A 165 37.81 -35.33 10.23
CA GLU A 165 37.34 -34.62 9.03
C GLU A 165 35.81 -34.37 9.00
N SER A 166 35.06 -34.73 10.05
CA SER A 166 33.60 -34.55 10.10
C SER A 166 33.10 -34.16 11.49
N GLY A 167 33.59 -33.02 11.99
CA GLY A 167 33.06 -32.38 13.19
C GLY A 167 31.69 -31.75 12.97
N LEU A 168 30.82 -31.80 13.98
CA LEU A 168 29.54 -31.11 13.97
C LEU A 168 29.75 -29.63 14.34
N HIS A 169 29.36 -28.71 13.46
CA HIS A 169 29.47 -27.27 13.68
C HIS A 169 28.22 -26.72 14.40
N LEU A 170 28.41 -26.21 15.62
CA LEU A 170 27.35 -25.72 16.51
C LEU A 170 27.40 -24.18 16.58
N GLY A 171 26.44 -23.49 15.96
CA GLY A 171 26.29 -22.03 16.03
C GLY A 171 25.79 -21.53 17.38
N GLN A 172 26.60 -21.68 18.44
CA GLN A 172 26.20 -21.37 19.82
C GLN A 172 26.12 -19.87 20.10
N GLY A 173 26.99 -19.06 19.47
CA GLY A 173 27.20 -17.65 19.84
C GLY A 173 27.99 -17.49 21.15
N LEU A 174 28.68 -16.35 21.30
CA LEU A 174 29.60 -16.07 22.40
C LEU A 174 29.50 -14.60 22.78
N CYS A 175 29.61 -14.28 24.07
CA CYS A 175 29.67 -12.91 24.58
C CYS A 175 30.84 -12.74 25.56
N TYR A 176 31.31 -11.51 25.68
CA TYR A 176 32.39 -11.09 26.57
C TYR A 176 31.93 -9.92 27.43
N VAL A 177 32.38 -9.93 28.69
CA VAL A 177 32.25 -8.82 29.64
C VAL A 177 33.64 -8.26 29.89
N LEU A 178 33.83 -6.97 29.62
CA LEU A 178 35.02 -6.20 30.01
C LEU A 178 34.68 -5.29 31.20
N ASN A 179 35.70 -4.92 31.97
CA ASN A 179 35.58 -4.00 33.09
C ASN A 179 35.59 -2.52 32.63
N ASN A 180 35.36 -1.58 33.56
CA ASN A 180 35.36 -0.13 33.32
C ASN A 180 36.71 0.43 32.80
N ASP A 181 37.81 -0.29 32.99
CA ASP A 181 39.16 0.03 32.48
C ASP A 181 39.50 -0.74 31.18
N PHE A 182 38.48 -1.25 30.48
CA PHE A 182 38.58 -2.09 29.28
C PHE A 182 39.28 -3.44 29.45
N THR A 183 39.72 -3.81 30.66
CA THR A 183 40.34 -5.12 30.92
C THR A 183 39.34 -6.27 30.73
N PHE A 184 39.84 -7.44 30.35
CA PHE A 184 39.01 -8.64 30.19
C PHE A 184 38.46 -9.11 31.53
N GLY A 185 37.13 -9.17 31.65
CA GLY A 185 36.45 -9.72 32.83
C GLY A 185 36.23 -11.23 32.69
N PHE A 186 35.30 -11.62 31.80
CA PHE A 186 34.96 -13.03 31.57
C PHE A 186 34.13 -13.24 30.30
N ALA A 187 34.13 -14.47 29.78
CA ALA A 187 33.24 -14.90 28.71
C ALA A 187 31.90 -15.45 29.25
N VAL A 188 30.83 -15.31 28.44
CA VAL A 188 29.46 -15.77 28.76
C VAL A 188 28.96 -16.69 27.63
N GLU A 189 28.97 -18.00 27.91
CA GLU A 189 28.55 -19.07 26.98
C GLU A 189 27.25 -19.75 27.50
N VAL A 190 26.10 -19.08 27.44
CA VAL A 190 24.82 -19.58 28.04
C VAL A 190 24.33 -20.92 27.47
N CYS A 191 24.76 -21.29 26.27
CA CYS A 191 24.36 -22.52 25.58
C CYS A 191 25.43 -23.64 25.61
N LEU A 192 26.57 -23.41 26.27
CA LEU A 192 27.56 -24.47 26.52
C LEU A 192 27.04 -25.47 27.57
N GLY A 193 27.43 -26.74 27.44
CA GLY A 193 27.00 -27.82 28.37
C GLY A 193 25.53 -28.26 28.25
N ARG A 194 24.76 -27.68 27.33
CA ARG A 194 23.36 -28.07 27.07
C ARG A 194 23.26 -29.15 25.98
N SER A 195 22.16 -29.91 25.96
CA SER A 195 21.98 -31.00 25.00
C SER A 195 21.92 -30.50 23.54
N THR A 196 22.71 -31.13 22.67
CA THR A 196 22.84 -30.85 21.23
C THR A 196 22.52 -32.07 20.36
N GLU A 197 22.01 -33.15 20.95
CA GLU A 197 21.79 -34.46 20.31
C GLU A 197 20.85 -34.41 19.10
N ARG A 198 19.81 -33.57 19.18
CA ARG A 198 18.84 -33.29 18.10
C ARG A 198 19.11 -31.95 17.41
N GLU A 199 20.35 -31.47 17.50
CA GLU A 199 20.88 -30.33 16.77
C GLU A 199 20.00 -29.07 16.87
N HIS A 200 19.35 -28.68 15.77
CA HIS A 200 18.50 -27.50 15.67
C HIS A 200 17.19 -27.60 16.45
N GLU A 201 16.75 -28.80 16.86
CA GLU A 201 15.61 -28.99 17.77
C GLU A 201 15.95 -28.65 19.23
N GLN A 202 17.21 -28.31 19.53
CA GLN A 202 17.70 -28.01 20.88
C GLN A 202 18.58 -26.74 20.89
N TYR A 203 19.83 -26.83 21.34
CA TYR A 203 20.72 -25.69 21.59
C TYR A 203 21.88 -25.54 20.59
N ALA A 204 21.96 -26.37 19.54
CA ALA A 204 23.11 -26.35 18.62
C ALA A 204 23.27 -25.02 17.87
N PHE A 205 22.16 -24.37 17.53
CA PHE A 205 22.12 -23.09 16.80
C PHE A 205 21.56 -21.98 17.69
N CYS A 206 22.04 -21.88 18.93
CA CYS A 206 21.55 -20.95 19.94
C CYS A 206 21.69 -19.46 19.55
N GLN A 207 22.73 -19.08 18.81
CA GLN A 207 23.02 -17.71 18.37
C GLN A 207 23.00 -16.67 19.51
N SER A 208 23.61 -17.02 20.65
CA SER A 208 23.72 -16.17 21.83
C SER A 208 24.37 -14.83 21.52
N GLY A 209 23.74 -13.75 21.98
CA GLY A 209 24.22 -12.39 21.75
C GLY A 209 23.83 -11.82 20.38
N THR A 210 22.73 -12.31 19.78
CA THR A 210 22.10 -11.62 18.64
C THR A 210 21.54 -10.26 19.07
N SER A 211 21.06 -10.17 20.32
CA SER A 211 20.79 -8.93 21.05
C SER A 211 21.23 -9.11 22.51
N GLY A 212 21.59 -8.02 23.19
CA GLY A 212 21.83 -8.04 24.63
C GLY A 212 22.21 -6.68 25.20
N MET A 213 21.94 -6.49 26.50
CA MET A 213 22.29 -5.29 27.26
C MET A 213 22.49 -5.63 28.75
N ILE A 214 23.25 -4.80 29.46
CA ILE A 214 23.32 -4.78 30.93
C ILE A 214 22.24 -3.81 31.44
N LEU A 215 21.52 -4.21 32.48
CA LEU A 215 20.52 -3.39 33.18
C LEU A 215 21.11 -2.78 34.46
N ASP A 216 20.45 -1.75 35.02
CA ASP A 216 20.91 -0.98 36.19
C ASP A 216 21.07 -1.82 37.48
N ASP A 217 20.45 -3.01 37.52
CA ASP A 217 20.61 -3.95 38.62
C ASP A 217 21.92 -4.77 38.55
N GLY A 218 22.62 -4.75 37.42
CA GLY A 218 23.80 -5.58 37.15
C GLY A 218 23.49 -6.89 36.42
N THR A 219 22.25 -7.09 35.94
CA THR A 219 21.86 -8.24 35.12
C THR A 219 22.13 -7.98 33.64
N ALA A 220 22.90 -8.84 32.98
CA ALA A 220 22.95 -8.92 31.53
C ALA A 220 21.78 -9.76 31.00
N VAL A 221 20.98 -9.18 30.11
CA VAL A 221 19.90 -9.86 29.38
C VAL A 221 20.39 -10.20 27.98
N ILE A 222 20.23 -11.46 27.56
CA ILE A 222 20.85 -12.01 26.35
C ILE A 222 19.80 -12.72 25.48
N GLY A 223 19.67 -12.29 24.23
CA GLY A 223 18.81 -12.90 23.22
C GLY A 223 19.44 -14.12 22.54
N THR A 224 18.66 -15.20 22.41
CA THR A 224 19.08 -16.48 21.81
C THR A 224 18.03 -17.00 20.80
N PRO A 225 17.87 -16.34 19.63
CA PRO A 225 16.70 -16.53 18.75
C PRO A 225 16.63 -17.89 18.04
N GLY A 226 17.72 -18.67 17.98
CA GLY A 226 17.76 -19.96 17.27
C GLY A 226 17.44 -21.19 18.12
N VAL A 227 17.31 -21.05 19.44
CA VAL A 227 17.01 -22.14 20.38
C VAL A 227 15.66 -22.82 20.08
N MET A 228 15.62 -24.17 20.20
CA MET A 228 14.47 -25.06 20.00
C MET A 228 13.70 -24.78 18.69
N THR A 229 14.26 -25.20 17.55
CA THR A 229 13.68 -25.00 16.21
C THR A 229 13.34 -23.53 15.95
N TRP A 230 14.27 -22.64 16.30
CA TRP A 230 14.15 -21.19 16.15
C TRP A 230 12.90 -20.56 16.81
N LYS A 231 12.34 -21.17 17.86
CA LYS A 231 11.43 -20.45 18.76
C LYS A 231 12.16 -19.24 19.35
N GLY A 232 13.38 -19.49 19.81
CA GLY A 232 14.21 -18.56 20.56
C GLY A 232 13.86 -18.48 22.04
N THR A 233 14.78 -17.93 22.84
CA THR A 233 14.51 -17.54 24.22
C THR A 233 15.40 -16.38 24.68
N VAL A 234 15.16 -15.89 25.88
CA VAL A 234 15.94 -14.86 26.57
C VAL A 234 16.58 -15.47 27.82
N PHE A 235 17.87 -15.20 28.01
CA PHE A 235 18.61 -15.52 29.22
C PHE A 235 18.85 -14.25 30.06
N ALA A 236 18.91 -14.40 31.38
CA ALA A 236 19.32 -13.37 32.32
C ALA A 236 20.44 -13.92 33.22
N VAL A 237 21.54 -13.19 33.33
CA VAL A 237 22.77 -13.58 34.05
C VAL A 237 23.32 -12.35 34.78
N GLU A 238 23.65 -12.47 36.06
CA GLU A 238 24.30 -11.38 36.80
C GLU A 238 25.76 -11.22 36.33
N VAL A 239 26.20 -9.98 36.07
CA VAL A 239 27.55 -9.66 35.56
C VAL A 239 28.35 -8.69 36.44
N ASP A 240 27.68 -7.84 37.21
CA ASP A 240 28.29 -7.05 38.29
C ASP A 240 28.66 -7.94 39.49
N GLY A 241 29.60 -7.50 40.33
CA GLY A 241 30.08 -8.24 41.48
C GLY A 241 31.26 -9.16 41.20
N GLU A 242 32.02 -9.45 42.26
CA GLU A 242 33.21 -10.30 42.24
C GLU A 242 32.87 -11.76 41.91
N PHE A 243 33.86 -12.49 41.38
CA PHE A 243 33.70 -13.88 40.95
C PHE A 243 33.22 -14.83 42.05
N LEU A 244 33.43 -14.53 43.34
CA LEU A 244 32.99 -15.38 44.45
C LEU A 244 31.61 -15.04 45.02
N SER A 245 31.12 -13.80 44.84
CA SER A 245 29.88 -13.30 45.45
C SER A 245 28.69 -13.26 44.48
N ARG A 246 28.94 -13.22 43.17
CA ARG A 246 27.91 -13.12 42.11
C ARG A 246 27.07 -14.38 41.92
N ASP A 247 25.78 -14.21 41.62
CA ASP A 247 24.85 -15.28 41.25
C ASP A 247 25.24 -15.87 39.87
N LYS A 248 25.66 -17.14 39.85
CA LYS A 248 26.06 -17.85 38.62
C LYS A 248 24.89 -18.57 37.95
N THR A 249 23.67 -18.38 38.44
CA THR A 249 22.46 -19.00 37.90
C THR A 249 22.06 -18.34 36.57
N GLN A 250 22.05 -19.13 35.51
CA GLN A 250 21.51 -18.71 34.20
C GLN A 250 19.99 -18.88 34.20
N TYR A 251 19.24 -17.80 34.47
CA TYR A 251 17.78 -17.79 34.36
C TYR A 251 17.35 -17.71 32.89
N TYR A 252 16.27 -18.39 32.49
CA TYR A 252 15.81 -18.40 31.10
C TYR A 252 14.28 -18.42 30.95
N GLY A 253 13.76 -17.83 29.87
CA GLY A 253 12.33 -17.94 29.52
C GLY A 253 11.96 -19.35 29.01
N PRO A 254 10.74 -19.86 29.26
CA PRO A 254 10.31 -21.19 28.82
C PRO A 254 10.28 -21.30 27.29
N HIS A 255 10.78 -22.42 26.76
CA HIS A 255 11.09 -22.59 25.33
C HIS A 255 10.96 -24.05 24.83
N ASP A 256 10.57 -24.96 25.72
CA ASP A 256 10.20 -26.35 25.46
C ASP A 256 8.87 -26.46 24.68
N ASN A 257 8.38 -27.68 24.44
CA ASN A 257 7.18 -27.90 23.62
C ASN A 257 5.84 -27.80 24.37
N ALA A 258 5.84 -27.68 25.70
CA ALA A 258 4.63 -27.48 26.50
C ALA A 258 4.46 -26.02 26.93
N ASP A 259 5.48 -25.39 27.52
CA ASP A 259 5.32 -24.12 28.25
C ASP A 259 5.81 -22.87 27.48
N SER A 260 6.32 -23.03 26.25
CA SER A 260 6.85 -21.89 25.48
C SER A 260 5.76 -20.87 25.06
N PRO A 261 6.04 -19.56 25.17
CA PRO A 261 5.06 -18.51 24.84
C PRO A 261 4.85 -18.29 23.33
N VAL A 262 5.71 -18.88 22.49
CA VAL A 262 5.78 -18.61 21.05
C VAL A 262 5.90 -19.93 20.23
N PRO A 263 5.36 -19.99 19.01
CA PRO A 263 5.53 -21.14 18.12
C PRO A 263 6.97 -21.23 17.57
N ASN A 264 7.31 -22.35 16.94
CA ASN A 264 8.58 -22.53 16.22
C ASN A 264 8.80 -21.41 15.17
N TYR A 265 10.08 -21.13 14.87
CA TYR A 265 10.49 -20.08 13.90
C TYR A 265 10.08 -18.63 14.25
N SER A 266 9.86 -18.33 15.53
CA SER A 266 9.45 -17.01 16.03
C SER A 266 10.60 -16.02 16.27
N TYR A 267 11.83 -16.49 16.46
CA TYR A 267 13.02 -15.69 16.81
C TYR A 267 12.85 -14.84 18.08
N LEU A 268 12.30 -15.40 19.17
CA LEU A 268 12.26 -14.75 20.48
C LEU A 268 13.67 -14.48 21.01
N GLY A 269 13.95 -13.23 21.38
CA GLY A 269 15.30 -12.77 21.67
C GLY A 269 16.06 -12.27 20.43
N MET A 270 15.35 -11.90 19.36
CA MET A 270 15.94 -11.09 18.27
C MET A 270 16.31 -9.69 18.79
N ALA A 271 15.49 -9.14 19.68
CA ALA A 271 15.80 -7.99 20.53
C ALA A 271 15.46 -8.30 21.99
N VAL A 272 16.14 -7.64 22.92
CA VAL A 272 15.86 -7.70 24.36
C VAL A 272 15.97 -6.33 24.99
N THR A 273 15.19 -6.09 26.05
CA THR A 273 15.35 -4.95 26.96
C THR A 273 14.80 -5.32 28.35
N GLY A 274 14.87 -4.45 29.34
CA GLY A 274 14.36 -4.73 30.68
C GLY A 274 14.13 -3.49 31.53
N GLY A 275 13.24 -3.61 32.51
CA GLY A 275 12.81 -2.51 33.37
C GLY A 275 11.81 -2.95 34.43
N LYS A 276 11.37 -2.00 35.26
CA LYS A 276 10.41 -2.20 36.36
C LYS A 276 8.97 -2.00 35.90
N PHE A 277 8.51 -2.84 34.97
CA PHE A 277 7.18 -2.70 34.37
C PHE A 277 5.99 -3.02 35.30
N PHE A 278 6.22 -3.66 36.46
CA PHE A 278 5.17 -4.26 37.27
C PHE A 278 5.42 -4.11 38.79
N GLY A 279 6.00 -2.97 39.21
CA GLY A 279 6.52 -2.72 40.54
C GLY A 279 8.03 -2.98 40.67
N ASP A 280 8.53 -3.03 41.90
CA ASP A 280 9.97 -2.85 42.24
C ASP A 280 10.97 -3.87 41.64
N TYR A 281 10.49 -4.96 41.04
CA TYR A 281 11.33 -6.07 40.55
C TYR A 281 11.60 -5.96 39.05
N MET A 282 12.80 -6.35 38.65
CA MET A 282 13.21 -6.34 37.24
C MET A 282 12.40 -7.34 36.42
N SER A 283 11.95 -6.88 35.25
CA SER A 283 11.24 -7.66 34.25
C SER A 283 11.95 -7.51 32.90
N TYR A 284 11.98 -8.58 32.11
CA TYR A 284 12.78 -8.67 30.88
C TYR A 284 11.85 -8.82 29.67
N ALA A 285 11.94 -7.93 28.68
CA ALA A 285 11.16 -8.00 27.46
C ALA A 285 11.98 -8.61 26.31
N GLY A 286 11.42 -9.61 25.63
CA GLY A 286 12.02 -10.28 24.47
C GLY A 286 11.18 -10.12 23.21
N GLY A 287 11.78 -9.58 22.16
CA GLY A 287 11.16 -9.43 20.84
C GLY A 287 11.20 -10.72 20.03
N ALA A 288 10.08 -11.06 19.40
CA ALA A 288 9.88 -12.25 18.58
C ALA A 288 9.23 -11.87 17.23
N PRO A 289 9.96 -11.21 16.32
CA PRO A 289 9.38 -10.50 15.17
C PRO A 289 8.73 -11.41 14.12
N ARG A 290 8.97 -12.73 14.15
CA ARG A 290 8.31 -13.69 13.26
C ARG A 290 7.11 -14.39 13.90
N ALA A 291 6.89 -14.24 15.20
CA ALA A 291 5.84 -14.93 15.93
C ALA A 291 4.46 -14.66 15.33
N ARG A 292 3.78 -15.74 14.92
CA ARG A 292 2.45 -15.73 14.27
C ARG A 292 2.35 -14.83 13.02
N GLY A 293 3.48 -14.51 12.37
CA GLY A 293 3.55 -13.68 11.16
C GLY A 293 3.46 -12.17 11.39
N ASN A 294 2.78 -11.70 12.44
CA ASN A 294 2.73 -10.27 12.78
C ASN A 294 3.93 -9.80 13.62
N GLY A 295 4.54 -10.70 14.39
CA GLY A 295 5.51 -10.37 15.43
C GLY A 295 4.86 -10.18 16.80
N GLN A 296 5.61 -10.50 17.85
CA GLN A 296 5.18 -10.43 19.25
C GLN A 296 6.32 -9.92 20.14
N VAL A 297 5.97 -9.39 21.32
CA VAL A 297 6.92 -9.11 22.40
C VAL A 297 6.44 -9.80 23.67
N ILE A 298 7.31 -10.56 24.32
CA ILE A 298 7.00 -11.31 25.53
C ILE A 298 7.72 -10.65 26.71
N ILE A 299 7.00 -10.35 27.79
CA ILE A 299 7.59 -9.76 29.00
C ILE A 299 7.61 -10.83 30.11
N PHE A 300 8.79 -11.07 30.66
CA PHE A 300 9.08 -12.06 31.69
C PHE A 300 9.30 -11.40 33.06
N SER A 301 8.75 -12.02 34.11
CA SER A 301 8.80 -11.53 35.49
C SER A 301 9.69 -12.43 36.35
N ASN A 302 10.77 -11.88 36.91
CA ASN A 302 11.70 -12.63 37.77
C ASN A 302 11.44 -12.44 39.28
N LYS A 303 10.24 -11.95 39.64
CA LYS A 303 9.82 -11.62 41.03
C LYS A 303 10.14 -12.70 42.08
N ASN A 304 10.11 -13.97 41.68
CA ASN A 304 10.27 -15.13 42.56
C ASN A 304 11.60 -15.88 42.36
N LYS A 305 12.59 -15.33 41.64
CA LYS A 305 13.84 -16.02 41.22
C LYS A 305 13.61 -17.47 40.74
N ARG A 306 12.62 -17.66 39.86
CA ARG A 306 12.26 -18.98 39.30
C ARG A 306 13.01 -19.22 37.99
N ASN A 307 13.33 -20.48 37.74
CA ASN A 307 13.94 -20.94 36.48
C ASN A 307 13.17 -22.18 35.97
N PRO A 308 12.45 -22.11 34.84
CA PRO A 308 12.31 -20.96 33.94
C PRO A 308 11.59 -19.74 34.57
N ILE A 309 11.84 -18.57 33.98
CA ILE A 309 11.25 -17.27 34.36
C ILE A 309 9.79 -17.22 33.90
N PHE A 310 8.89 -16.64 34.71
CA PHE A 310 7.45 -16.62 34.40
C PHE A 310 7.09 -15.61 33.29
N LYS A 311 6.15 -15.97 32.41
CA LYS A 311 5.59 -15.06 31.39
C LYS A 311 4.53 -14.16 32.02
N GLU A 312 4.80 -12.86 32.12
CA GLU A 312 3.87 -11.89 32.69
C GLU A 312 2.92 -11.31 31.64
N ARG A 313 3.42 -10.86 30.47
CA ARG A 313 2.61 -10.28 29.37
C ARG A 313 3.06 -10.71 27.98
N GLU A 314 2.18 -10.50 27.00
CA GLU A 314 2.34 -10.90 25.60
C GLU A 314 1.71 -9.85 24.66
N LEU A 315 2.53 -8.96 24.10
CA LEU A 315 2.12 -7.96 23.12
C LEU A 315 2.14 -8.56 21.70
N ARG A 316 1.31 -8.03 20.80
CA ARG A 316 1.13 -8.53 19.43
C ARG A 316 1.10 -7.39 18.42
N GLY A 317 1.82 -7.54 17.31
CA GLY A 317 1.79 -6.59 16.21
C GLY A 317 0.45 -6.61 15.45
N GLU A 318 0.04 -5.46 14.93
CA GLU A 318 -1.20 -5.32 14.13
C GLU A 318 -1.09 -5.90 12.71
N GLN A 319 0.10 -5.86 12.10
CA GLN A 319 0.29 -6.11 10.67
C GLN A 319 1.25 -7.29 10.40
N PHE A 320 0.82 -8.22 9.55
CA PHE A 320 1.62 -9.33 9.05
C PHE A 320 2.87 -8.83 8.31
N GLY A 321 4.04 -9.41 8.59
CA GLY A 321 5.32 -9.06 7.96
C GLY A 321 6.00 -7.80 8.54
N SER A 322 5.30 -7.00 9.34
CA SER A 322 5.83 -5.73 9.90
C SER A 322 7.04 -5.90 10.83
N SER A 323 7.26 -7.14 11.31
CA SER A 323 8.34 -7.51 12.23
C SER A 323 8.27 -6.77 13.57
N PHE A 324 7.07 -6.71 14.15
CA PHE A 324 6.84 -6.13 15.48
C PHE A 324 7.69 -6.83 16.56
N GLY A 325 8.54 -6.06 17.25
CA GLY A 325 9.54 -6.58 18.18
C GLY A 325 10.93 -6.80 17.55
N TYR A 326 11.29 -6.04 16.51
CA TYR A 326 12.62 -6.12 15.86
C TYR A 326 13.73 -5.44 16.67
N VAL A 327 13.44 -4.26 17.24
CA VAL A 327 14.23 -3.55 18.27
C VAL A 327 13.28 -3.12 19.39
N LEU A 328 13.76 -3.17 20.64
CA LEU A 328 13.06 -2.72 21.84
C LEU A 328 13.89 -1.65 22.57
N ALA A 329 13.24 -0.74 23.28
CA ALA A 329 13.88 0.22 24.18
C ALA A 329 12.98 0.53 25.39
N THR A 330 13.56 1.09 26.45
CA THR A 330 12.86 1.48 27.68
C THR A 330 13.22 2.91 28.06
N ALA A 331 12.22 3.70 28.44
CA ALA A 331 12.39 5.08 28.90
C ALA A 331 11.18 5.56 29.72
N ASP A 332 11.38 6.47 30.67
CA ASP A 332 10.29 7.18 31.38
C ASP A 332 9.85 8.43 30.59
N VAL A 333 9.16 8.22 29.47
CA VAL A 333 8.74 9.31 28.56
C VAL A 333 7.60 10.19 29.11
N ASN A 334 7.21 10.01 30.40
CA ASN A 334 6.24 10.85 31.09
C ASN A 334 6.62 11.31 32.51
N GLY A 335 7.83 11.03 32.99
CA GLY A 335 8.31 11.48 34.30
C GLY A 335 7.53 10.95 35.51
N ASP A 336 6.99 9.72 35.46
CA ASP A 336 6.31 9.09 36.63
C ASP A 336 7.16 8.01 37.33
N HIS A 337 8.42 7.90 36.95
CA HIS A 337 9.44 6.96 37.42
C HIS A 337 9.10 5.48 37.19
N ALA A 338 8.12 5.20 36.33
CA ALA A 338 7.80 3.86 35.85
C ALA A 338 8.21 3.75 34.36
N PRO A 339 9.18 2.89 33.99
CA PRO A 339 9.69 2.87 32.62
C PRO A 339 8.64 2.34 31.63
N ASP A 340 8.44 3.08 30.56
CA ASP A 340 7.61 2.69 29.41
C ASP A 340 8.38 1.76 28.46
N LEU A 341 7.65 0.96 27.68
CA LEU A 341 8.22 0.04 26.69
C LEU A 341 7.98 0.55 25.26
N LEU A 342 9.06 0.77 24.51
CA LEU A 342 9.02 1.11 23.10
C LEU A 342 9.28 -0.13 22.25
N VAL A 343 8.40 -0.38 21.28
CA VAL A 343 8.46 -1.53 20.36
C VAL A 343 8.49 -1.05 18.92
N SER A 344 9.50 -1.46 18.15
CA SER A 344 9.57 -1.17 16.71
C SER A 344 8.95 -2.26 15.83
N ALA A 345 8.48 -1.84 14.66
CA ALA A 345 8.10 -2.67 13.52
C ALA A 345 8.63 -1.99 12.23
N PRO A 346 9.94 -2.07 11.94
CA PRO A 346 10.57 -1.29 10.86
C PRO A 346 10.15 -1.70 9.44
N PHE A 347 9.46 -2.84 9.30
CA PHE A 347 8.88 -3.29 8.04
C PHE A 347 7.35 -3.07 7.97
N TYR A 348 6.76 -2.32 8.91
CA TYR A 348 5.40 -1.82 8.78
C TYR A 348 5.25 -1.00 7.49
N PHE A 349 4.13 -1.15 6.79
CA PHE A 349 3.87 -0.51 5.51
C PHE A 349 2.44 0.01 5.41
N SER A 350 2.27 1.22 4.88
CA SER A 350 0.98 1.75 4.44
C SER A 350 1.12 2.46 3.09
N LYS A 351 0.03 3.03 2.54
CA LYS A 351 0.07 3.74 1.25
C LYS A 351 0.91 5.02 1.26
N ALA A 352 1.29 5.53 2.43
CA ALA A 352 2.08 6.74 2.60
C ALA A 352 3.22 6.61 3.64
N GLU A 353 3.22 5.53 4.43
CA GLU A 353 4.08 5.36 5.60
C GLU A 353 4.96 4.10 5.47
N GLY A 354 6.13 4.14 6.09
CA GLY A 354 7.06 3.00 6.18
C GLY A 354 7.80 2.99 7.51
N GLY A 355 7.79 1.85 8.18
CA GLY A 355 8.24 1.70 9.56
C GLY A 355 7.28 2.29 10.59
N ALA A 356 7.20 1.67 11.76
CA ALA A 356 6.39 2.13 12.89
C ALA A 356 7.08 1.85 14.23
N VAL A 357 6.79 2.69 15.23
CA VAL A 357 7.19 2.50 16.63
C VAL A 357 5.97 2.72 17.52
N TYR A 358 5.76 1.82 18.47
CA TYR A 358 4.61 1.78 19.38
C TYR A 358 5.11 2.00 20.80
N VAL A 359 4.45 2.89 21.55
CA VAL A 359 4.78 3.23 22.94
C VAL A 359 3.72 2.62 23.87
N TYR A 360 4.16 1.75 24.77
CA TYR A 360 3.32 1.09 25.78
C TYR A 360 3.64 1.69 27.15
N GLN A 361 2.71 2.51 27.66
CA GLN A 361 2.96 3.28 28.87
C GLN A 361 2.55 2.57 30.16
N ASN A 362 3.32 2.79 31.22
CA ASN A 362 3.25 2.10 32.50
C ASN A 362 2.71 2.98 33.64
N ARG A 363 1.78 3.89 33.33
CA ARG A 363 1.26 4.90 34.27
C ARG A 363 0.87 4.27 35.61
N ASN A 364 1.52 4.68 36.69
CA ASN A 364 1.33 4.15 38.05
C ASN A 364 1.50 2.61 38.17
N ASN A 365 2.46 2.00 37.48
CA ASN A 365 2.70 0.53 37.42
C ASN A 365 1.54 -0.30 36.84
N ASN A 366 0.63 0.33 36.08
CA ASN A 366 -0.51 -0.35 35.44
C ASN A 366 -0.27 -0.56 33.93
N PHE A 367 0.76 -1.33 33.60
CA PHE A 367 1.11 -1.68 32.22
C PHE A 367 -0.05 -2.41 31.49
N THR A 368 -0.51 -1.86 30.36
CA THR A 368 -1.63 -2.42 29.58
C THR A 368 -1.19 -3.01 28.23
N ASP A 369 -1.97 -3.94 27.68
CA ASP A 369 -1.69 -4.59 26.40
C ASP A 369 -1.91 -3.68 25.16
N ASN A 370 -2.37 -2.43 25.37
CA ASN A 370 -2.58 -1.43 24.32
C ASN A 370 -1.45 -0.39 24.31
N TYR A 371 -1.00 0.01 23.13
CA TYR A 371 -0.12 1.18 22.97
C TYR A 371 -0.92 2.48 23.15
N THR A 372 -0.28 3.54 23.65
CA THR A 372 -0.91 4.89 23.72
C THR A 372 -0.60 5.70 22.46
N THR A 373 0.65 5.67 22.02
CA THR A 373 1.17 6.41 20.86
C THR A 373 1.75 5.45 19.84
N LYS A 374 1.47 5.71 18.55
CA LYS A 374 2.09 5.06 17.40
C LYS A 374 2.72 6.14 16.53
N LEU A 375 4.02 6.04 16.31
CA LEU A 375 4.79 6.90 15.41
C LEU A 375 5.05 6.14 14.10
N THR A 376 4.97 6.82 12.96
CA THR A 376 5.18 6.23 11.62
C THR A 376 6.15 7.07 10.80
N GLY A 377 7.02 6.38 10.04
CA GLY A 377 7.99 7.01 9.15
C GLY A 377 7.50 7.17 7.71
N LYS A 378 8.33 7.75 6.85
CA LYS A 378 8.04 7.83 5.41
C LYS A 378 8.18 6.45 4.74
N LEU A 379 7.54 6.30 3.58
CA LEU A 379 7.65 5.11 2.73
C LEU A 379 9.11 4.64 2.56
N GLU A 380 9.34 3.33 2.69
CA GLU A 380 10.65 2.64 2.56
C GLU A 380 11.78 3.07 3.52
N SER A 381 11.59 4.09 4.37
CA SER A 381 12.59 4.62 5.33
C SER A 381 13.14 3.60 6.34
N ARG A 382 12.34 2.57 6.65
CA ARG A 382 12.48 1.63 7.78
C ARG A 382 12.61 2.32 9.14
N PHE A 383 11.83 3.37 9.37
CA PHE A 383 11.71 4.05 10.66
C PHE A 383 11.49 3.05 11.81
N GLY A 384 12.32 3.16 12.85
CA GLY A 384 12.38 2.19 13.96
C GLY A 384 13.40 1.06 13.75
N MET A 385 14.30 1.17 12.76
CA MET A 385 15.40 0.19 12.58
C MET A 385 16.40 0.22 13.74
N ALA A 386 16.51 1.38 14.41
CA ALA A 386 17.24 1.60 15.65
C ALA A 386 16.41 2.51 16.58
N LEU A 387 16.57 2.31 17.89
CA LEU A 387 15.98 3.12 18.96
C LEU A 387 17.08 3.41 19.99
N ALA A 388 17.09 4.61 20.57
CA ALA A 388 17.85 4.91 21.76
C ALA A 388 17.03 5.77 22.73
N ASN A 389 17.15 5.46 24.02
CA ASN A 389 16.82 6.41 25.09
C ASN A 389 17.94 7.47 25.10
N LEU A 390 17.57 8.74 25.16
CA LEU A 390 18.49 9.87 25.21
C LEU A 390 18.72 10.36 26.65
N GLY A 391 17.96 9.86 27.62
CA GLY A 391 17.75 10.55 28.89
C GLY A 391 16.93 11.83 28.69
N ASP A 392 16.92 12.68 29.70
CA ASP A 392 16.30 14.01 29.64
C ASP A 392 17.27 15.00 28.95
N ILE A 393 16.99 15.37 27.70
CA ILE A 393 17.85 16.28 26.91
C ILE A 393 17.39 17.74 26.97
N ASN A 394 16.25 18.04 27.60
CA ASN A 394 15.71 19.40 27.74
C ASN A 394 15.66 19.92 29.19
N LYS A 395 15.84 19.04 30.17
CA LYS A 395 15.75 19.21 31.63
C LYS A 395 14.34 19.53 32.13
N ASP A 396 13.30 18.93 31.53
CA ASP A 396 11.89 19.04 31.95
C ASP A 396 11.41 17.93 32.91
N GLY A 397 12.20 16.86 33.08
CA GLY A 397 11.89 15.72 33.96
C GLY A 397 11.30 14.49 33.26
N CYS A 398 11.15 14.51 31.94
CA CYS A 398 10.79 13.34 31.12
C CYS A 398 12.01 12.81 30.34
N GLU A 399 12.02 11.53 29.98
CA GLU A 399 13.06 10.98 29.10
C GLU A 399 12.68 11.09 27.62
N ASP A 400 13.67 11.40 26.78
CA ASP A 400 13.53 11.67 25.35
C ASP A 400 14.06 10.51 24.48
N ILE A 401 13.61 10.43 23.22
CA ILE A 401 13.84 9.27 22.35
C ILE A 401 14.43 9.66 21.00
N ALA A 402 15.47 8.94 20.56
CA ALA A 402 15.94 8.96 19.18
C ALA A 402 15.46 7.71 18.40
N ILE A 403 14.97 7.93 17.19
CA ILE A 403 14.46 6.88 16.28
C ILE A 403 15.20 6.94 14.95
N GLY A 404 15.81 5.81 14.56
CA GLY A 404 16.57 5.67 13.32
C GLY A 404 15.72 5.30 12.12
N ALA A 405 15.97 5.99 10.99
CA ALA A 405 15.39 5.73 9.67
C ALA A 405 16.51 5.66 8.60
N PRO A 406 17.38 4.63 8.65
CA PRO A 406 18.62 4.57 7.89
C PRO A 406 18.48 4.46 6.36
N TYR A 407 17.26 4.25 5.85
CA TYR A 407 16.98 4.17 4.40
C TYR A 407 16.17 5.37 3.89
N GLU A 408 15.91 6.39 4.73
CA GLU A 408 15.35 7.66 4.24
C GLU A 408 16.45 8.47 3.52
N GLY A 409 16.56 8.28 2.20
CA GLY A 409 17.63 8.86 1.40
C GLY A 409 18.99 8.27 1.79
N ASN A 410 19.82 9.06 2.47
CA ASN A 410 21.11 8.63 3.01
C ASN A 410 21.03 8.13 4.47
N GLY A 411 19.88 8.34 5.12
CA GLY A 411 19.64 8.05 6.53
C GLY A 411 19.27 9.30 7.33
N VAL A 412 18.30 9.13 8.23
CA VAL A 412 17.73 10.19 9.07
C VAL A 412 17.56 9.67 10.49
N VAL A 413 17.76 10.54 11.48
CA VAL A 413 17.44 10.31 12.90
C VAL A 413 16.42 11.34 13.35
N TYR A 414 15.38 10.88 14.02
CA TYR A 414 14.30 11.71 14.57
C TYR A 414 14.42 11.78 16.08
N ILE A 415 14.37 12.99 16.63
CA ILE A 415 14.31 13.24 18.08
C ILE A 415 12.86 13.52 18.46
N TYR A 416 12.33 12.77 19.42
CA TYR A 416 10.99 12.95 19.98
C TYR A 416 11.12 13.23 21.47
N LEU A 417 10.50 14.33 21.91
CA LEU A 417 10.54 14.71 23.32
C LEU A 417 9.47 13.97 24.13
N GLY A 418 9.80 13.66 25.38
CA GLY A 418 8.84 13.24 26.40
C GLY A 418 7.83 14.34 26.74
N SER A 419 6.85 14.01 27.58
CA SER A 419 6.03 15.00 28.29
C SER A 419 5.19 14.29 29.38
N PRO A 420 4.64 15.00 30.39
CA PRO A 420 3.73 14.40 31.36
C PRO A 420 2.44 13.76 30.76
N ASN A 421 2.18 13.94 29.46
CA ASN A 421 1.10 13.27 28.73
C ASN A 421 1.56 12.03 27.94
N GLY A 422 2.86 11.73 27.93
CA GLY A 422 3.53 10.74 27.07
C GLY A 422 4.32 11.38 25.91
N LEU A 423 5.03 10.53 25.16
CA LEU A 423 5.90 10.93 24.04
C LEU A 423 5.17 11.78 22.99
N SER A 424 5.81 12.87 22.57
CA SER A 424 5.31 13.80 21.55
C SER A 424 5.07 13.13 20.19
N ALA A 425 3.99 13.52 19.49
CA ALA A 425 3.60 12.93 18.20
C ALA A 425 4.35 13.50 16.99
N ALA A 426 5.01 14.66 17.15
CA ALA A 426 5.82 15.30 16.13
C ALA A 426 7.26 15.45 16.65
N PRO A 427 8.29 15.16 15.81
CA PRO A 427 9.68 15.25 16.25
C PRO A 427 10.10 16.71 16.49
N SER A 428 10.89 16.94 17.53
CA SER A 428 11.46 18.26 17.86
C SER A 428 12.62 18.63 16.93
N GLN A 429 13.44 17.65 16.58
CA GLN A 429 14.60 17.78 15.69
C GLN A 429 14.68 16.60 14.72
N VAL A 430 15.05 16.89 13.48
CA VAL A 430 15.21 15.90 12.40
C VAL A 430 16.61 16.03 11.81
N ILE A 431 17.45 15.04 12.08
CA ILE A 431 18.88 15.05 11.75
C ILE A 431 19.08 14.21 10.49
N THR A 432 19.47 14.85 9.40
CA THR A 432 19.69 14.17 8.10
C THR A 432 21.19 14.05 7.82
N ALA A 433 21.63 12.93 7.25
CA ALA A 433 23.04 12.74 6.88
C ALA A 433 23.58 13.84 5.92
N SER A 434 22.69 14.42 5.10
CA SER A 434 22.98 15.55 4.20
C SER A 434 22.97 16.94 4.84
N GLY A 435 22.54 17.04 6.10
CA GLY A 435 22.51 18.28 6.90
C GLY A 435 23.64 18.40 7.91
N LEU A 436 24.57 17.44 7.91
CA LEU A 436 25.82 17.50 8.65
C LEU A 436 26.78 18.53 8.01
N GLY A 437 27.75 19.03 8.78
CA GLY A 437 28.68 20.09 8.37
C GLY A 437 29.41 19.82 7.03
N LEU A 438 29.78 20.90 6.33
CA LEU A 438 30.29 20.91 4.94
C LEU A 438 31.49 19.99 4.64
N ASN A 439 32.23 19.55 5.67
CA ASN A 439 33.40 18.70 5.54
C ASN A 439 33.08 17.19 5.67
N VAL A 440 31.83 16.80 5.94
CA VAL A 440 31.41 15.40 6.08
C VAL A 440 31.08 14.80 4.71
N PRO A 441 31.72 13.70 4.29
CA PRO A 441 31.37 12.99 3.06
C PRO A 441 29.97 12.37 3.17
N ALA A 442 29.32 12.12 2.04
CA ALA A 442 27.96 11.57 2.00
C ALA A 442 27.87 10.18 2.66
N LEU A 443 27.46 10.15 3.93
CA LEU A 443 27.22 8.93 4.69
C LEU A 443 26.02 8.17 4.13
N LYS A 444 25.96 6.87 4.40
CA LYS A 444 24.85 5.96 4.10
C LYS A 444 24.49 5.16 5.34
N THR A 445 23.24 4.69 5.41
CA THR A 445 22.73 3.92 6.57
C THR A 445 22.86 4.67 7.90
N PHE A 446 22.90 6.00 7.85
CA PHE A 446 23.02 6.88 9.01
C PHE A 446 21.76 6.76 9.89
N GLY A 447 21.96 6.48 11.18
CA GLY A 447 20.87 6.05 12.06
C GLY A 447 20.60 4.54 12.00
N GLY A 448 21.57 3.75 11.52
CA GLY A 448 21.51 2.29 11.52
C GLY A 448 21.74 1.68 12.91
N ALA A 449 22.44 2.41 13.78
CA ALA A 449 22.56 2.18 15.21
C ALA A 449 22.58 3.54 15.94
N LEU A 450 22.16 3.56 17.19
CA LEU A 450 22.03 4.76 18.02
C LEU A 450 22.44 4.46 19.47
N ALA A 451 23.07 5.41 20.14
CA ALA A 451 23.26 5.43 21.59
C ALA A 451 23.17 6.86 22.12
N GLY A 452 22.64 7.01 23.34
CA GLY A 452 22.49 8.29 24.05
C GLY A 452 22.37 8.06 25.56
N GLY A 453 21.86 9.04 26.30
CA GLY A 453 21.71 8.93 27.77
C GLY A 453 23.02 9.14 28.54
N VAL A 454 24.09 9.56 27.87
CA VAL A 454 25.42 9.79 28.47
C VAL A 454 25.98 11.11 27.96
N ASP A 455 26.36 11.96 28.90
CA ASP A 455 27.14 13.19 28.71
C ASP A 455 28.61 12.81 28.37
N LEU A 456 29.12 13.26 27.22
CA LEU A 456 30.46 12.93 26.72
C LEU A 456 31.45 14.10 26.82
N ASP A 457 31.00 15.36 26.83
CA ASP A 457 31.86 16.56 26.92
C ASP A 457 31.89 17.22 28.32
N ASN A 458 31.13 16.67 29.27
CA ASN A 458 30.91 17.14 30.64
C ASN A 458 30.14 18.50 30.73
N ASN A 459 29.28 18.81 29.75
CA ASN A 459 28.41 19.99 29.78
C ASN A 459 27.08 19.79 30.56
N THR A 460 26.84 18.58 31.08
CA THR A 460 25.65 18.13 31.83
C THR A 460 24.38 17.86 31.00
N TYR A 461 24.45 17.81 29.68
CA TYR A 461 23.37 17.33 28.81
C TYR A 461 23.78 16.01 28.13
N PRO A 462 22.86 15.05 27.87
CA PRO A 462 23.21 13.80 27.20
C PRO A 462 23.49 13.99 25.70
N ASP A 463 24.54 13.34 25.21
CA ASP A 463 24.97 13.39 23.81
C ASP A 463 24.43 12.21 22.98
N LEU A 464 24.54 12.32 21.65
CA LEU A 464 24.00 11.34 20.70
C LEU A 464 25.07 10.78 19.75
N VAL A 465 25.29 9.46 19.83
CA VAL A 465 26.18 8.69 18.96
C VAL A 465 25.36 7.92 17.90
N ILE A 466 25.74 8.05 16.63
CA ILE A 466 25.00 7.57 15.46
C ILE A 466 25.91 6.70 14.58
N GLY A 467 25.50 5.46 14.33
CA GLY A 467 26.18 4.51 13.45
C GLY A 467 25.77 4.63 11.97
N ALA A 468 26.74 4.48 11.06
CA ALA A 468 26.58 4.50 9.61
C ALA A 468 27.43 3.37 8.97
N TYR A 469 27.03 2.11 9.17
CA TYR A 469 27.85 0.93 8.93
C TYR A 469 28.26 0.68 7.46
N ASP A 470 27.43 1.05 6.47
CA ASP A 470 27.77 0.93 5.03
C ASP A 470 28.87 1.94 4.63
N SER A 471 28.95 3.07 5.34
CA SER A 471 30.04 4.06 5.22
C SER A 471 31.25 3.77 6.12
N ALA A 472 31.20 2.70 6.94
CA ALA A 472 32.19 2.40 7.96
C ALA A 472 32.50 3.59 8.89
N ALA A 473 31.46 4.33 9.29
CA ALA A 473 31.57 5.59 10.03
C ALA A 473 30.67 5.65 11.27
N VAL A 474 31.09 6.45 12.25
CA VAL A 474 30.30 6.85 13.42
C VAL A 474 30.34 8.36 13.58
N THR A 475 29.19 8.96 13.87
CA THR A 475 29.02 10.40 14.08
C THR A 475 28.51 10.65 15.48
N THR A 476 29.18 11.52 16.24
CA THR A 476 28.72 12.00 17.56
C THR A 476 28.30 13.46 17.43
N LEU A 477 27.15 13.78 18.00
CA LEU A 477 26.56 15.11 18.04
C LEU A 477 26.43 15.53 19.50
N LEU A 478 27.06 16.65 19.85
CA LEU A 478 27.03 17.19 21.19
C LEU A 478 25.75 18.03 21.40
N ALA A 479 25.18 17.97 22.60
CA ALA A 479 23.98 18.72 22.98
C ALA A 479 24.36 20.14 23.43
N ARG A 480 23.71 21.17 22.87
CA ARG A 480 23.89 22.57 23.33
C ARG A 480 23.09 22.85 24.60
N PRO A 481 23.64 23.58 25.59
CA PRO A 481 22.88 24.04 26.75
C PRO A 481 21.65 24.87 26.38
N ILE A 482 20.54 24.66 27.07
CA ILE A 482 19.26 25.35 26.80
C ILE A 482 19.08 26.53 27.77
N THR A 483 18.80 27.72 27.22
CA THR A 483 18.51 28.94 27.96
C THR A 483 17.05 29.36 27.81
N ASN A 484 16.38 29.61 28.93
CA ASN A 484 14.96 29.98 28.98
C ASN A 484 14.74 31.48 28.71
N ILE A 485 13.83 31.81 27.79
CA ILE A 485 13.51 33.18 27.37
C ILE A 485 12.02 33.50 27.57
N LYS A 486 11.71 34.42 28.48
CA LYS A 486 10.32 34.79 28.79
C LYS A 486 9.85 35.87 27.82
N THR A 487 9.06 35.49 26.81
CA THR A 487 8.56 36.40 25.76
C THR A 487 7.14 36.92 26.07
N SER A 488 6.87 38.18 25.73
CA SER A 488 5.57 38.83 25.95
C SER A 488 5.26 39.90 24.90
N VAL A 489 3.98 40.24 24.75
CA VAL A 489 3.50 41.25 23.79
C VAL A 489 2.49 42.16 24.48
N ILE A 490 2.66 43.47 24.31
CA ILE A 490 1.86 44.51 24.96
C ILE A 490 1.30 45.44 23.87
N GLY A 491 -0.02 45.50 23.69
CA GLY A 491 -0.61 46.32 22.64
C GLY A 491 -2.10 46.62 22.87
N VAL A 492 -2.40 47.84 23.31
CA VAL A 492 -3.78 48.33 23.48
C VAL A 492 -4.47 48.54 22.12
N GLU A 493 -3.69 48.87 21.08
CA GLU A 493 -4.17 49.08 19.70
C GLU A 493 -4.40 47.76 18.92
N LEU A 494 -4.26 46.59 19.57
CA LEU A 494 -4.54 45.28 18.95
C LEU A 494 -6.05 44.97 18.86
N GLN A 495 -6.93 45.79 19.44
CA GLN A 495 -8.37 45.57 19.44
C GLN A 495 -9.13 46.74 18.82
N ASN A 496 -10.27 46.45 18.19
CA ASN A 496 -11.20 47.43 17.58
C ASN A 496 -10.54 48.34 16.54
N ILE A 497 -9.68 47.78 15.68
CA ILE A 497 -9.02 48.51 14.59
C ILE A 497 -10.05 48.91 13.53
N ASP A 498 -10.20 50.21 13.29
CA ASP A 498 -11.06 50.77 12.23
C ASP A 498 -10.32 50.77 10.87
N PRO A 499 -10.70 49.92 9.90
CA PRO A 499 -10.03 49.85 8.59
C PRO A 499 -10.36 51.03 7.65
N THR A 500 -11.22 51.96 8.06
CA THR A 500 -11.56 53.17 7.30
C THR A 500 -10.73 54.39 7.76
N LYS A 501 -10.29 54.39 9.01
CA LYS A 501 -9.45 55.45 9.59
C LYS A 501 -8.01 55.35 9.09
N LYS A 502 -7.51 56.42 8.48
CA LYS A 502 -6.11 56.54 8.04
C LYS A 502 -5.25 57.12 9.16
N GLY A 503 -4.00 56.66 9.25
CA GLY A 503 -3.09 57.02 10.32
C GLY A 503 -3.43 56.37 11.67
N CYS A 504 -2.48 56.46 12.60
CA CYS A 504 -2.59 55.92 13.95
C CYS A 504 -1.77 56.78 14.94
N PRO A 505 -1.92 56.61 16.27
CA PRO A 505 -1.17 57.42 17.25
C PRO A 505 0.36 57.32 17.11
N ALA A 506 0.88 56.25 16.50
CA ALA A 506 2.31 56.08 16.21
C ALA A 506 2.77 56.69 14.88
N ASP A 507 1.87 56.83 13.89
CA ASP A 507 2.11 57.51 12.61
C ASP A 507 0.82 58.22 12.14
N PRO A 508 0.60 59.49 12.53
CA PRO A 508 -0.58 60.26 12.12
C PRO A 508 -0.58 60.67 10.64
N GLY A 509 0.55 60.50 9.93
CA GLY A 509 0.70 60.92 8.53
C GLY A 509 0.42 59.82 7.51
N ALA A 510 0.15 58.59 7.94
CA ALA A 510 0.03 57.44 7.06
C ALA A 510 -1.22 57.50 6.15
N ASN A 511 -1.01 57.24 4.86
CA ASN A 511 -2.09 57.11 3.86
C ASN A 511 -2.95 55.84 4.01
N ALA A 512 -2.56 54.92 4.89
CA ALA A 512 -3.24 53.67 5.21
C ALA A 512 -3.56 53.59 6.72
N THR A 513 -4.45 52.70 7.12
CA THR A 513 -4.70 52.38 8.53
C THR A 513 -3.47 51.70 9.13
N CYS A 514 -3.09 52.11 10.35
CA CYS A 514 -2.03 51.45 11.11
C CYS A 514 -2.43 51.20 12.57
N PHE A 515 -1.64 50.39 13.26
CA PHE A 515 -1.71 50.12 14.69
C PHE A 515 -0.32 49.71 15.20
N SER A 516 -0.09 49.77 16.51
CA SER A 516 1.20 49.50 17.12
C SER A 516 1.14 48.65 18.38
N PHE A 517 2.17 47.85 18.59
CA PHE A 517 2.36 47.01 19.77
C PHE A 517 3.84 46.98 20.18
N GLN A 518 4.12 46.47 21.37
CA GLN A 518 5.47 46.22 21.86
C GLN A 518 5.71 44.72 21.97
N ALA A 519 6.81 44.24 21.39
CA ALA A 519 7.34 42.90 21.61
C ALA A 519 8.44 42.99 22.67
N CYS A 520 8.41 42.09 23.65
CA CYS A 520 9.28 42.14 24.82
C CYS A 520 9.84 40.75 25.19
N CYS A 521 11.06 40.71 25.72
CA CYS A 521 11.72 39.50 26.19
C CYS A 521 12.58 39.76 27.43
N SER A 522 12.67 38.78 28.33
CA SER A 522 13.73 38.70 29.35
C SER A 522 14.38 37.32 29.33
N ILE A 523 15.65 37.26 29.75
CA ILE A 523 16.42 36.02 29.96
C ILE A 523 16.88 36.03 31.41
N GLU A 524 16.63 34.94 32.12
CA GLU A 524 17.10 34.76 33.51
C GLU A 524 18.57 34.30 33.52
N PRO A 525 19.35 34.65 34.55
CA PRO A 525 20.76 34.23 34.63
C PRO A 525 20.87 32.70 34.68
N TYR A 526 21.71 32.15 33.81
CA TYR A 526 22.09 30.74 33.82
C TYR A 526 23.32 30.54 34.72
N GLU A 527 23.33 29.50 35.54
CA GLU A 527 24.50 29.16 36.36
C GLU A 527 25.47 28.26 35.57
N GLU A 528 26.57 28.84 35.09
CA GLU A 528 27.72 28.06 34.63
C GLU A 528 28.34 27.31 35.81
N SER A 529 28.17 25.99 35.85
CA SER A 529 28.62 25.08 36.92
C SER A 529 30.14 24.86 36.92
N GLY A 530 30.90 25.93 37.15
CA GLY A 530 32.36 25.85 37.31
C GLY A 530 33.08 27.14 37.72
N HIS A 531 32.54 28.33 37.40
CA HIS A 531 33.24 29.61 37.62
C HIS A 531 32.43 30.58 38.48
N SER A 532 32.98 30.94 39.65
CA SER A 532 32.32 31.75 40.68
C SER A 532 32.27 33.26 40.39
N ASN A 533 32.01 33.65 39.14
CA ASN A 533 31.89 35.03 38.69
C ASN A 533 30.72 35.14 37.70
N SER A 534 29.50 35.28 38.22
CA SER A 534 28.27 35.52 37.45
C SER A 534 28.22 36.92 36.84
N GLN A 535 29.11 37.19 35.89
CA GLN A 535 29.06 38.40 35.07
C GLN A 535 27.85 38.34 34.14
N SER A 536 27.03 39.39 34.14
CA SER A 536 25.86 39.50 33.25
C SER A 536 26.31 39.56 31.80
N GLN A 537 26.12 38.48 31.04
CA GLN A 537 26.51 38.41 29.64
C GLN A 537 25.52 39.19 28.76
N HIS A 538 26.01 39.67 27.60
CA HIS A 538 25.20 40.33 26.58
C HIS A 538 24.90 39.37 25.43
N LEU A 539 23.73 38.75 25.44
CA LEU A 539 23.26 37.91 24.34
C LEU A 539 22.69 38.78 23.21
N ASN A 540 23.28 38.68 22.02
CA ASN A 540 22.70 39.27 20.82
C ASN A 540 21.60 38.33 20.29
N LEU A 541 20.37 38.83 20.23
CA LEU A 541 19.23 38.12 19.68
C LEU A 541 18.79 38.75 18.36
N ILE A 542 18.31 37.92 17.46
CA ILE A 542 17.48 38.32 16.32
C ILE A 542 16.04 37.95 16.68
N TYR A 543 15.17 38.95 16.77
CA TYR A 543 13.73 38.70 16.81
C TYR A 543 13.12 38.88 15.41
N THR A 544 12.20 37.99 15.10
CA THR A 544 11.46 37.94 13.83
C THR A 544 9.98 38.00 14.12
N ILE A 545 9.24 38.78 13.34
CA ILE A 545 7.77 38.85 13.42
C ILE A 545 7.20 38.57 12.05
N GLU A 546 6.47 37.47 11.93
CA GLU A 546 5.77 37.07 10.71
C GLU A 546 4.27 37.30 10.86
N ALA A 547 3.65 37.99 9.89
CA ALA A 547 2.22 38.23 9.86
C ALA A 547 1.52 37.30 8.84
N GLU A 548 0.64 36.42 9.33
CA GLU A 548 -0.21 35.46 8.61
C GLU A 548 0.47 34.41 7.70
N THR A 549 1.70 34.59 7.18
CA THR A 549 2.23 33.74 6.10
C THR A 549 2.54 32.29 6.48
N TYR A 550 2.65 31.99 7.77
CA TYR A 550 2.74 30.62 8.31
C TYR A 550 1.40 29.85 8.31
N LEU A 551 0.28 30.50 7.95
CA LEU A 551 -1.06 29.89 7.83
C LEU A 551 -1.76 30.18 6.49
N LYS A 552 -1.54 31.37 5.90
CA LYS A 552 -2.14 31.80 4.63
C LYS A 552 -1.05 32.09 3.60
N LYS A 553 -1.30 31.81 2.31
CA LYS A 553 -0.36 32.16 1.21
C LYS A 553 -0.18 33.67 0.98
N PHE A 554 -0.86 34.53 1.74
CA PHE A 554 -0.76 35.98 1.67
C PHE A 554 -0.99 36.59 3.06
N SER A 555 -0.43 37.77 3.29
CA SER A 555 -0.63 38.56 4.50
C SER A 555 -1.40 39.84 4.21
N ARG A 556 -2.38 40.20 5.06
CA ARG A 556 -3.18 41.43 4.94
C ARG A 556 -2.43 42.69 5.38
N VAL A 557 -1.28 42.56 6.02
CA VAL A 557 -0.51 43.68 6.60
C VAL A 557 0.93 43.75 6.08
N TYR A 558 1.62 44.85 6.42
CA TYR A 558 3.07 45.02 6.30
C TYR A 558 3.62 45.86 7.46
N PHE A 559 4.90 45.67 7.78
CA PHE A 559 5.63 46.46 8.79
C PHE A 559 6.28 47.70 8.16
N GLY A 560 6.52 48.74 8.96
CA GLY A 560 7.16 49.97 8.49
C GLY A 560 7.60 50.90 9.65
N PRO A 561 8.27 52.04 9.36
CA PRO A 561 8.37 52.70 8.05
C PRO A 561 9.78 52.64 7.42
N ASP A 562 10.32 51.46 7.13
CA ASP A 562 11.52 51.33 6.30
C ASP A 562 11.22 51.70 4.83
N ARG A 563 11.91 52.73 4.31
CA ARG A 563 11.54 53.50 3.09
C ARG A 563 11.76 52.77 1.75
N GLY A 564 11.76 51.44 1.70
CA GLY A 564 12.04 50.66 0.49
C GLY A 564 11.12 49.46 0.23
N THR A 565 10.69 48.74 1.26
CA THR A 565 10.07 47.41 1.10
C THR A 565 8.88 47.19 2.05
N ARG A 566 7.67 47.01 1.49
CA ARG A 566 6.46 46.64 2.26
C ARG A 566 6.49 45.16 2.66
N SER A 567 7.35 44.80 3.61
CA SER A 567 7.49 43.40 4.09
C SER A 567 6.39 43.00 5.08
N ASN A 568 5.89 41.77 4.97
CA ASN A 568 5.06 41.11 6.00
C ASN A 568 5.87 40.26 7.00
N ILE A 569 7.21 40.35 6.93
CA ILE A 569 8.15 39.77 7.89
C ILE A 569 9.09 40.87 8.35
N LEU A 570 9.12 41.13 9.65
CA LEU A 570 10.12 41.97 10.30
C LEU A 570 11.27 41.10 10.82
N ARG A 571 12.52 41.57 10.69
CA ARG A 571 13.71 40.99 11.32
C ARG A 571 14.55 42.14 11.89
N ARG A 572 14.86 42.09 13.19
CA ARG A 572 15.63 43.12 13.91
C ARG A 572 16.57 42.45 14.91
N ASN A 573 17.72 43.07 15.14
CA ASN A 573 18.71 42.61 16.11
C ASN A 573 18.58 43.43 17.41
N ILE A 574 18.74 42.79 18.55
CA ILE A 574 18.74 43.40 19.90
C ILE A 574 19.83 42.76 20.76
N SER A 575 20.37 43.50 21.72
CA SER A 575 21.26 42.98 22.77
C SER A 575 20.47 42.88 24.08
N VAL A 576 20.37 41.69 24.66
CA VAL A 576 19.68 41.44 25.95
C VAL A 576 20.72 41.11 27.01
N ILE A 577 20.52 41.61 28.23
CA ILE A 577 21.37 41.31 29.39
C ILE A 577 20.76 40.11 30.13
N THR A 578 21.58 39.13 30.52
CA THR A 578 21.14 37.92 31.24
C THR A 578 20.91 38.17 32.74
N ASP A 579 20.18 39.22 33.09
CA ASP A 579 19.90 39.62 34.49
C ASP A 579 18.40 39.69 34.82
N GLY A 580 17.55 39.04 34.00
CA GLY A 580 16.11 38.98 34.17
C GLY A 580 15.34 40.23 33.73
N ARG A 581 16.01 41.33 33.34
CA ARG A 581 15.31 42.54 32.85
C ARG A 581 14.57 42.30 31.55
N GLN A 582 13.40 42.92 31.44
CA GLN A 582 12.54 42.88 30.27
C GLN A 582 12.91 43.99 29.28
N GLU A 583 13.50 43.60 28.15
CA GLU A 583 13.79 44.51 27.04
C GLU A 583 12.62 44.52 26.04
N CYS A 584 12.23 45.71 25.56
CA CYS A 584 11.04 45.90 24.73
C CYS A 584 11.33 46.72 23.46
N ARG A 585 10.64 46.40 22.36
CA ARG A 585 10.67 47.17 21.10
C ARG A 585 9.24 47.44 20.61
N LYS A 586 8.96 48.69 20.21
CA LYS A 586 7.66 49.11 19.68
C LYS A 586 7.67 49.05 18.16
N GLU A 587 6.74 48.29 17.59
CA GLU A 587 6.59 48.11 16.15
C GLU A 587 5.27 48.70 15.63
N ILE A 588 5.26 49.11 14.36
CA ILE A 588 4.10 49.70 13.68
C ILE A 588 3.72 48.82 12.49
N VAL A 589 2.43 48.45 12.43
CA VAL A 589 1.83 47.62 11.40
C VAL A 589 0.84 48.42 10.59
N TYR A 590 0.87 48.25 9.27
CA TYR A 590 -0.01 48.92 8.31
C TYR A 590 -0.87 47.89 7.57
N ILE A 591 -2.15 48.18 7.38
CA ILE A 591 -3.09 47.33 6.62
C ILE A 591 -2.96 47.62 5.13
N LYS A 592 -3.02 46.58 4.29
CA LYS A 592 -2.97 46.70 2.83
C LYS A 592 -4.30 47.19 2.25
N ASP A 593 -4.19 48.07 1.27
CA ASP A 593 -5.30 48.59 0.47
C ASP A 593 -6.14 47.44 -0.12
N ASN A 594 -7.48 47.57 -0.11
CA ASN A 594 -8.45 46.56 -0.59
C ASN A 594 -8.48 45.21 0.18
N THR A 595 -8.05 45.17 1.44
CA THR A 595 -8.24 44.00 2.31
C THR A 595 -9.73 43.67 2.48
N ARG A 596 -10.16 42.47 2.04
CA ARG A 596 -11.57 42.02 2.08
C ARG A 596 -11.95 41.30 3.38
N ASP A 597 -11.03 40.48 3.89
CA ASP A 597 -11.17 39.77 5.17
C ASP A 597 -10.86 40.76 6.30
N ILE A 598 -11.90 41.43 6.80
CA ILE A 598 -11.88 42.33 7.96
C ILE A 598 -12.63 41.74 9.17
N GLN A 599 -12.83 40.42 9.18
CA GLN A 599 -13.56 39.73 10.25
C GLN A 599 -12.70 38.77 11.04
N ASN A 600 -11.84 38.02 10.36
CA ASN A 600 -10.90 37.11 11.01
C ASN A 600 -9.76 37.95 11.60
N PRO A 601 -9.30 37.66 12.83
CA PRO A 601 -8.21 38.40 13.43
C PRO A 601 -6.91 38.26 12.60
N ILE A 602 -6.07 39.29 12.61
CA ILE A 602 -4.75 39.24 11.97
C ILE A 602 -3.81 38.51 12.93
N ARG A 603 -3.28 37.36 12.52
CA ARG A 603 -2.40 36.53 13.37
C ARG A 603 -0.92 36.79 13.09
N PHE A 604 -0.16 36.87 14.17
CA PHE A 604 1.27 37.13 14.17
C PHE A 604 2.01 35.99 14.88
N ARG A 605 3.20 35.65 14.38
CA ARG A 605 4.18 34.79 15.02
C ARG A 605 5.44 35.60 15.32
N LEU A 606 5.70 35.83 16.60
CA LEU A 606 6.95 36.35 17.13
C LEU A 606 7.88 35.15 17.38
N ASN A 607 9.15 35.26 16.99
CA ASN A 607 10.16 34.23 17.16
C ASN A 607 11.53 34.85 17.45
N TYR A 608 12.14 34.47 18.57
CA TYR A 608 13.48 34.89 18.98
C TYR A 608 14.52 33.80 18.65
N THR A 609 15.69 34.23 18.20
CA THR A 609 16.84 33.37 17.90
C THR A 609 18.11 34.05 18.41
N ILE A 610 19.08 33.30 18.94
CA ILE A 610 20.41 33.83 19.23
C ILE A 610 21.12 34.15 17.90
N LEU A 611 21.89 35.23 17.90
CA LEU A 611 22.82 35.58 16.83
C LEU A 611 24.13 34.87 17.16
N ASP A 612 24.24 33.60 16.78
CA ASP A 612 25.49 32.83 16.84
C ASP A 612 26.62 33.66 16.21
N ASN A 613 27.59 34.09 17.02
CA ASN A 613 28.81 34.73 16.50
C ASN A 613 29.75 33.63 16.02
N THR A 614 30.24 33.71 14.77
CA THR A 614 31.36 32.91 14.22
C THR A 614 31.57 31.54 14.86
N LEU A 615 30.95 30.50 14.28
CA LEU A 615 31.12 29.08 14.67
C LEU A 615 32.55 28.78 15.12
N PRO A 616 32.75 28.16 16.31
CA PRO A 616 34.08 27.79 16.79
C PRO A 616 34.75 26.78 15.84
N GLU A 617 36.08 26.69 15.92
CA GLU A 617 36.87 25.78 15.08
C GLU A 617 36.69 24.31 15.51
N SER A 618 36.30 24.05 16.76
CA SER A 618 36.00 22.73 17.30
C SER A 618 34.60 22.66 17.93
N ALA A 619 33.97 21.49 17.87
CA ALA A 619 32.78 21.17 18.67
C ALA A 619 33.07 21.08 20.19
N LEU A 620 34.35 20.99 20.58
CA LEU A 620 34.82 20.90 21.97
C LEU A 620 35.16 22.27 22.57
N ASP A 621 35.08 23.34 21.78
CA ASP A 621 35.05 24.69 22.31
C ASP A 621 33.65 24.95 22.90
N THR A 622 33.52 25.84 23.88
CA THR A 622 32.24 26.12 24.55
C THR A 622 31.16 26.56 23.56
N LEU A 623 30.20 25.68 23.28
CA LEU A 623 29.11 25.94 22.35
C LEU A 623 28.15 27.00 22.89
N ASP A 624 27.84 28.03 22.09
CA ASP A 624 26.80 29.01 22.40
C ASP A 624 25.49 28.30 22.83
N PRO A 625 24.82 28.71 23.91
CA PRO A 625 23.54 28.10 24.29
C PRO A 625 22.48 28.28 23.20
N ILE A 626 21.44 27.45 23.23
CA ILE A 626 20.25 27.58 22.38
C ILE A 626 19.06 28.05 23.21
N LEU A 627 18.13 28.78 22.61
CA LEU A 627 16.91 29.21 23.30
C LEU A 627 15.88 28.08 23.34
N ASP A 628 15.19 27.93 24.46
CA ASP A 628 13.96 27.14 24.55
C ASP A 628 12.96 27.61 23.48
N GLN A 629 12.73 26.76 22.46
CA GLN A 629 11.87 27.09 21.33
C GLN A 629 10.39 27.21 21.72
N THR A 630 9.97 26.60 22.83
CA THR A 630 8.57 26.64 23.29
C THR A 630 8.18 28.02 23.81
N GLN A 631 9.13 28.75 24.42
CA GLN A 631 8.93 30.12 24.88
C GLN A 631 9.47 31.19 23.91
N ALA A 632 10.49 30.86 23.11
CA ALA A 632 11.04 31.75 22.08
C ALA A 632 10.05 32.04 20.94
N VAL A 633 9.12 31.11 20.65
CA VAL A 633 8.05 31.28 19.65
C VAL A 633 6.73 31.60 20.33
N ARG A 634 6.15 32.78 20.05
CA ARG A 634 4.85 33.20 20.60
C ARG A 634 3.91 33.72 19.51
N THR A 635 2.69 33.18 19.46
CA THR A 635 1.63 33.68 18.57
C THR A 635 0.65 34.60 19.30
N PHE A 636 0.19 35.65 18.63
CA PHE A 636 -0.83 36.59 19.11
C PHE A 636 -1.66 37.12 17.93
N GLU A 637 -2.75 37.84 18.20
CA GLU A 637 -3.66 38.30 17.15
C GLU A 637 -4.29 39.68 17.41
N ALA A 638 -4.82 40.31 16.35
CA ALA A 638 -5.41 41.65 16.37
C ALA A 638 -6.79 41.69 15.68
N THR A 639 -7.74 42.50 16.17
CA THR A 639 -9.16 42.50 15.75
C THR A 639 -9.66 43.83 15.18
N PHE A 640 -10.64 43.76 14.26
CA PHE A 640 -11.26 44.90 13.59
C PHE A 640 -12.59 45.34 14.22
N GLN A 641 -12.96 46.61 14.03
CA GLN A 641 -14.29 47.16 14.30
C GLN A 641 -15.33 46.69 13.26
N LYS A 642 -16.61 46.57 13.64
CA LYS A 642 -17.70 45.98 12.82
C LYS A 642 -19.00 46.81 12.87
N ASP A 643 -19.81 46.75 11.81
CA ASP A 643 -21.12 47.44 11.67
C ASP A 643 -22.26 46.68 12.38
N CYS A 644 -22.11 46.49 13.69
CA CYS A 644 -22.87 45.51 14.48
C CYS A 644 -23.50 46.10 15.76
N GLY A 645 -23.97 47.35 15.73
CA GLY A 645 -24.46 48.03 16.93
C GLY A 645 -23.37 48.31 17.98
N HIS A 646 -23.77 48.55 19.23
CA HIS A 646 -22.86 48.91 20.33
C HIS A 646 -22.23 47.71 21.05
N ASP A 647 -22.77 46.50 20.85
CA ASP A 647 -22.29 45.23 21.39
C ASP A 647 -21.31 44.51 20.44
N GLY A 648 -21.25 44.90 19.16
CA GLY A 648 -20.24 44.43 18.22
C GLY A 648 -20.53 43.05 17.60
N ILE A 649 -21.74 42.51 17.77
CA ILE A 649 -22.17 41.18 17.35
C ILE A 649 -23.29 41.31 16.30
N CYS A 650 -22.97 41.17 15.02
CA CYS A 650 -23.93 41.40 13.94
C CYS A 650 -25.00 40.30 13.88
N GLN A 651 -26.27 40.64 14.15
CA GLN A 651 -27.39 39.70 14.17
C GLN A 651 -28.23 39.80 12.88
N SER A 652 -27.88 38.98 11.90
CA SER A 652 -28.52 38.96 10.58
C SER A 652 -29.76 38.05 10.54
N LYS A 653 -30.66 38.30 9.58
CA LYS A 653 -31.86 37.46 9.37
C LYS A 653 -32.01 37.10 7.90
N ILE A 654 -31.49 35.93 7.53
CA ILE A 654 -31.58 35.40 6.17
C ILE A 654 -32.88 34.61 5.96
N ASP A 655 -33.59 34.90 4.87
CA ASP A 655 -34.74 34.13 4.37
C ASP A 655 -34.46 33.68 2.92
N MET A 656 -34.55 32.37 2.66
CA MET A 656 -34.22 31.75 1.37
C MET A 656 -35.35 30.85 0.87
N ASN A 657 -35.55 30.86 -0.46
CA ASN A 657 -36.56 30.06 -1.17
C ASN A 657 -35.95 29.48 -2.46
N ALA A 658 -36.20 28.20 -2.74
CA ALA A 658 -35.62 27.47 -3.87
C ALA A 658 -36.65 26.60 -4.60
N LYS A 659 -36.61 26.57 -5.94
CA LYS A 659 -37.56 25.82 -6.79
C LYS A 659 -36.88 25.25 -8.03
N LEU A 660 -37.27 24.03 -8.43
CA LEU A 660 -36.80 23.38 -9.67
C LEU A 660 -37.77 23.62 -10.84
N SER A 661 -37.22 23.68 -12.05
CA SER A 661 -37.99 23.73 -13.31
C SER A 661 -38.13 22.33 -13.92
N LEU A 662 -38.88 21.47 -13.24
CA LEU A 662 -39.24 20.11 -13.66
C LEU A 662 -40.74 19.88 -13.42
N GLU A 663 -41.30 18.81 -13.99
CA GLU A 663 -42.68 18.38 -13.71
C GLU A 663 -42.80 18.00 -12.22
N LYS A 664 -43.79 18.57 -11.53
CA LYS A 664 -44.03 18.37 -10.10
C LYS A 664 -44.97 17.18 -9.89
N GLN A 665 -44.57 16.23 -9.05
CA GLN A 665 -45.34 15.01 -8.77
C GLN A 665 -46.11 15.13 -7.45
N ASP A 666 -45.40 15.43 -6.35
CA ASP A 666 -45.94 15.76 -5.03
C ASP A 666 -45.42 17.13 -4.58
N ASP A 667 -45.87 17.65 -3.43
CA ASP A 667 -45.62 19.04 -3.05
C ASP A 667 -44.12 19.41 -2.85
N ASN A 668 -43.25 18.40 -2.67
CA ASN A 668 -41.78 18.53 -2.60
C ASN A 668 -41.02 17.60 -3.58
N SER A 669 -41.71 16.90 -4.49
CA SER A 669 -41.09 15.94 -5.42
C SER A 669 -41.26 16.33 -6.89
N TYR A 670 -40.22 16.07 -7.68
CA TYR A 670 -40.18 16.33 -9.12
C TYR A 670 -39.82 15.04 -9.88
N SER A 671 -40.19 14.94 -11.16
CA SER A 671 -39.79 13.83 -12.03
C SER A 671 -38.64 14.24 -12.97
N LEU A 672 -37.80 13.26 -13.34
CA LEU A 672 -36.72 13.41 -14.32
C LEU A 672 -36.66 12.16 -15.21
N VAL A 673 -36.82 12.33 -16.52
CA VAL A 673 -36.73 11.24 -17.50
C VAL A 673 -35.35 11.25 -18.14
N LEU A 674 -34.51 10.27 -17.78
CA LEU A 674 -33.15 10.16 -18.33
C LEU A 674 -33.18 9.95 -19.85
N GLY A 675 -32.25 10.59 -20.56
CA GLY A 675 -32.19 10.62 -22.03
C GLY A 675 -33.12 11.64 -22.70
N ARG A 676 -34.25 12.01 -22.07
CA ARG A 676 -35.13 13.12 -22.52
C ARG A 676 -34.65 14.46 -21.96
N ASP A 677 -34.50 14.53 -20.64
CA ASP A 677 -34.38 15.79 -19.90
C ASP A 677 -32.91 16.19 -19.74
N ARG A 678 -32.38 16.92 -20.74
CA ARG A 678 -30.93 17.23 -20.89
C ARG A 678 -30.34 18.22 -19.89
N ALA A 679 -31.13 18.82 -19.00
CA ALA A 679 -30.64 19.72 -17.95
C ALA A 679 -31.69 19.93 -16.87
N ILE A 680 -31.23 20.16 -15.64
CA ILE A 680 -32.03 20.55 -14.48
C ILE A 680 -31.75 22.03 -14.19
N GLN A 681 -32.79 22.84 -13.99
CA GLN A 681 -32.65 24.26 -13.65
C GLN A 681 -33.24 24.54 -12.26
N LEU A 682 -32.45 25.22 -11.42
CA LEU A 682 -32.74 25.56 -10.02
C LEU A 682 -32.76 27.07 -9.86
N ASN A 683 -33.90 27.62 -9.42
CA ASN A 683 -34.08 29.04 -9.16
C ASN A 683 -34.08 29.28 -7.65
N VAL A 684 -33.30 30.26 -7.18
CA VAL A 684 -33.15 30.58 -5.75
C VAL A 684 -33.30 32.08 -5.52
N SER A 685 -33.97 32.47 -4.46
CA SER A 685 -34.03 33.85 -3.95
C SER A 685 -33.62 33.91 -2.49
N VAL A 686 -32.78 34.87 -2.12
CA VAL A 686 -32.25 35.07 -0.76
C VAL A 686 -32.45 36.54 -0.36
N SER A 687 -32.90 36.80 0.86
CA SER A 687 -33.00 38.16 1.42
C SER A 687 -32.41 38.26 2.82
N ASN A 688 -31.94 39.46 3.21
CA ASN A 688 -31.50 39.77 4.57
C ASN A 688 -32.43 40.84 5.18
N LEU A 689 -33.03 40.54 6.33
CA LEU A 689 -34.08 41.34 6.97
C LEU A 689 -33.62 42.02 8.29
N ALA A 690 -32.39 41.80 8.73
CA ALA A 690 -31.81 42.40 9.93
C ALA A 690 -30.40 42.96 9.62
N ASP A 691 -29.42 42.83 10.53
CA ASP A 691 -28.12 43.50 10.39
C ASP A 691 -27.29 42.99 9.22
N SER A 692 -26.31 43.81 8.80
CA SER A 692 -25.36 43.53 7.72
C SER A 692 -24.75 42.12 7.84
N ALA A 693 -25.10 41.23 6.91
CA ALA A 693 -24.55 39.88 6.87
C ALA A 693 -23.22 39.92 6.12
N TYR A 694 -22.13 39.53 6.77
CA TYR A 694 -20.80 39.51 6.14
C TYR A 694 -20.50 38.12 5.55
N GLU A 695 -19.61 38.08 4.56
CA GLU A 695 -19.24 36.87 3.81
C GLU A 695 -20.44 35.93 3.54
N THR A 696 -21.50 36.47 2.94
CA THR A 696 -22.74 35.72 2.72
C THR A 696 -22.65 34.91 1.43
N HIS A 697 -22.67 33.58 1.56
CA HIS A 697 -22.49 32.62 0.48
C HIS A 697 -23.67 31.66 0.39
N LEU A 698 -24.20 31.45 -0.82
CA LEU A 698 -25.18 30.40 -1.10
C LEU A 698 -24.45 29.14 -1.55
N PHE A 699 -24.65 28.06 -0.80
CA PHE A 699 -24.18 26.73 -1.13
C PHE A 699 -25.32 25.88 -1.72
N VAL A 700 -25.04 25.24 -2.85
CA VAL A 700 -25.91 24.21 -3.42
C VAL A 700 -25.15 22.91 -3.45
N LYS A 701 -25.50 22.02 -2.51
CA LYS A 701 -25.03 20.64 -2.48
C LYS A 701 -25.97 19.79 -3.32
N HIS A 702 -25.41 19.08 -4.29
CA HIS A 702 -26.12 18.20 -5.20
C HIS A 702 -25.53 16.79 -5.17
N ASP A 703 -26.26 15.84 -5.73
CA ASP A 703 -25.82 14.46 -5.87
C ASP A 703 -24.54 14.36 -6.76
N PRO A 704 -23.57 13.48 -6.46
CA PRO A 704 -22.39 13.24 -7.33
C PRO A 704 -22.75 12.74 -8.73
N SER A 705 -23.96 12.19 -8.91
CA SER A 705 -24.51 11.74 -10.19
C SER A 705 -24.77 12.87 -11.20
N ILE A 706 -24.75 14.14 -10.78
CA ILE A 706 -25.08 15.29 -11.62
C ILE A 706 -24.01 16.39 -11.50
N SER A 707 -23.80 17.18 -12.56
CA SER A 707 -22.73 18.19 -12.61
C SER A 707 -23.25 19.60 -12.90
N TYR A 708 -22.65 20.61 -12.25
CA TYR A 708 -22.98 22.02 -12.49
C TYR A 708 -22.55 22.50 -13.89
N SER A 709 -23.42 23.26 -14.54
CA SER A 709 -23.27 23.75 -15.93
C SER A 709 -23.18 25.28 -16.03
N GLY A 710 -23.31 26.02 -14.92
CA GLY A 710 -23.23 27.48 -14.87
C GLY A 710 -24.49 28.20 -14.40
N THR A 711 -24.41 29.53 -14.33
CA THR A 711 -25.50 30.44 -13.91
C THR A 711 -25.83 31.44 -15.03
N LYS A 712 -27.04 32.01 -15.00
CA LYS A 712 -27.44 33.15 -15.85
C LYS A 712 -27.45 34.50 -15.11
N SER A 713 -26.99 34.55 -13.87
CA SER A 713 -27.00 35.75 -13.01
C SER A 713 -25.75 36.63 -13.15
N LEU A 714 -25.85 37.92 -12.75
CA LEU A 714 -24.67 38.80 -12.57
C LEU A 714 -23.74 38.35 -11.43
N TYR A 715 -24.22 37.56 -10.48
CA TYR A 715 -23.45 37.06 -9.35
C TYR A 715 -22.52 35.92 -9.76
N THR A 716 -21.26 35.96 -9.31
CA THR A 716 -20.27 34.90 -9.52
C THR A 716 -20.57 33.66 -8.68
N CYS A 717 -20.84 32.56 -9.37
CA CYS A 717 -20.94 31.23 -8.80
C CYS A 717 -19.79 30.34 -9.32
N SER A 718 -19.08 29.70 -8.40
CA SER A 718 -17.96 28.79 -8.68
C SER A 718 -18.26 27.38 -8.17
N GLN A 719 -17.57 26.37 -8.71
CA GLN A 719 -17.66 25.01 -8.20
C GLN A 719 -16.58 24.81 -7.13
N PHE A 720 -17.00 24.69 -5.87
CA PHE A 720 -16.09 24.51 -4.73
C PHE A 720 -15.62 23.06 -4.61
N ASN A 721 -16.50 22.10 -4.91
CA ASN A 721 -16.19 20.67 -4.97
C ASN A 721 -17.08 19.98 -6.02
N ALA A 722 -16.80 18.71 -6.35
CA ALA A 722 -17.56 17.92 -7.33
C ALA A 722 -19.08 17.91 -7.08
N THR A 723 -19.51 18.03 -5.81
CA THR A 723 -20.91 18.01 -5.35
C THR A 723 -21.39 19.34 -4.74
N LEU A 724 -20.58 20.39 -4.74
CA LEU A 724 -20.87 21.65 -4.03
C LEU A 724 -20.56 22.87 -4.89
N VAL A 725 -21.61 23.63 -5.22
CA VAL A 725 -21.53 24.94 -5.87
C VAL A 725 -21.60 26.03 -4.81
N ASP A 726 -20.76 27.05 -4.96
CA ASP A 726 -20.68 28.23 -4.10
C ASP A 726 -20.99 29.51 -4.91
N CYS A 727 -21.93 30.34 -4.43
CA CYS A 727 -22.28 31.63 -5.00
C CYS A 727 -22.15 32.74 -3.96
N SER A 728 -21.21 33.67 -4.16
CA SER A 728 -21.04 34.84 -3.29
C SER A 728 -22.20 35.84 -3.49
N LEU A 729 -22.99 36.09 -2.44
CA LEU A 729 -24.14 36.99 -2.47
C LEU A 729 -23.77 38.44 -2.12
N GLY A 730 -22.77 38.62 -1.27
CA GLY A 730 -22.23 39.94 -0.91
C GLY A 730 -21.34 39.90 0.34
N ASN A 731 -20.46 40.89 0.47
CA ASN A 731 -19.69 41.13 1.69
C ASN A 731 -19.55 42.65 1.96
N PRO A 732 -20.38 43.25 2.83
CA PRO A 732 -21.57 42.68 3.44
C PRO A 732 -22.79 42.65 2.50
N MET A 733 -23.61 41.61 2.61
CA MET A 733 -25.02 41.64 2.22
C MET A 733 -25.81 42.52 3.20
N ARG A 734 -25.92 43.80 2.84
CA ARG A 734 -26.58 44.86 3.64
C ARG A 734 -28.00 44.48 4.07
N ARG A 735 -28.45 45.11 5.15
CA ARG A 735 -29.85 45.11 5.60
C ARG A 735 -30.82 45.43 4.46
N ASN A 736 -31.90 44.66 4.37
CA ASN A 736 -32.98 44.74 3.36
C ASN A 736 -32.54 44.44 1.90
N ALA A 737 -31.38 43.80 1.67
CA ALA A 737 -30.99 43.32 0.34
C ALA A 737 -31.74 42.05 -0.07
N GLU A 738 -32.07 41.91 -1.35
CA GLU A 738 -32.61 40.70 -1.98
C GLU A 738 -31.74 40.31 -3.19
N VAL A 739 -31.46 39.00 -3.35
CA VAL A 739 -30.64 38.42 -4.43
C VAL A 739 -31.41 37.27 -5.09
N LYS A 740 -31.37 37.19 -6.43
CA LYS A 740 -32.07 36.17 -7.22
C LYS A 740 -31.11 35.49 -8.21
N LEU A 741 -31.10 34.16 -8.21
CA LEU A 741 -30.16 33.31 -8.95
C LEU A 741 -30.89 32.21 -9.74
N SER A 742 -30.27 31.77 -10.84
CA SER A 742 -30.78 30.68 -11.67
C SER A 742 -29.61 29.82 -12.17
N LEU A 743 -29.51 28.62 -11.59
CA LEU A 743 -28.40 27.69 -11.73
C LEU A 743 -28.80 26.51 -12.63
N ARG A 744 -27.88 26.01 -13.45
CA ARG A 744 -28.09 24.87 -14.34
C ARG A 744 -27.21 23.68 -13.94
N PHE A 745 -27.78 22.48 -13.97
CA PHE A 745 -27.11 21.20 -13.73
C PHE A 745 -27.39 20.23 -14.88
N ASP A 746 -26.52 19.24 -15.05
CA ASP A 746 -26.54 18.25 -16.13
C ASP A 746 -26.63 16.82 -15.54
N PRO A 747 -27.61 15.99 -15.93
CA PRO A 747 -27.81 14.65 -15.40
C PRO A 747 -27.10 13.52 -16.18
N GLN A 748 -26.16 13.81 -17.09
CA GLN A 748 -25.49 12.78 -17.91
C GLN A 748 -24.68 11.71 -17.16
N ARG A 749 -24.45 11.84 -15.83
CA ARG A 749 -23.66 10.88 -15.02
C ARG A 749 -24.51 10.05 -14.04
N VAL A 750 -25.84 10.04 -14.19
CA VAL A 750 -26.74 9.30 -13.30
C VAL A 750 -26.70 7.79 -13.58
N ASP A 751 -26.28 7.02 -12.57
CA ASP A 751 -26.10 5.57 -12.66
C ASP A 751 -27.42 4.76 -12.59
N ASP A 752 -27.37 3.51 -13.01
CA ASP A 752 -28.51 2.58 -13.07
C ASP A 752 -29.15 2.35 -11.69
N LEU A 753 -28.35 2.37 -10.62
CA LEU A 753 -28.81 2.20 -9.23
C LEU A 753 -29.56 3.41 -8.66
N VAL A 754 -29.41 4.60 -9.26
CA VAL A 754 -29.99 5.84 -8.71
C VAL A 754 -31.46 5.97 -9.12
N SER A 755 -32.36 5.88 -8.12
CA SER A 755 -33.81 6.09 -8.27
C SER A 755 -34.28 7.45 -7.76
N ARG A 756 -33.49 8.11 -6.91
CA ARG A 756 -33.76 9.45 -6.36
C ARG A 756 -32.50 10.30 -6.32
N LEU A 757 -32.63 11.56 -6.72
CA LEU A 757 -31.62 12.60 -6.53
C LEU A 757 -32.10 13.60 -5.48
N SER A 758 -31.16 14.24 -4.78
CA SER A 758 -31.48 15.31 -3.83
C SER A 758 -30.62 16.56 -4.05
N PHE A 759 -31.24 17.71 -3.80
CA PHE A 759 -30.57 19.00 -3.69
C PHE A 759 -30.74 19.53 -2.26
N GLN A 760 -29.64 19.88 -1.61
CA GLN A 760 -29.61 20.60 -0.34
C GLN A 760 -29.08 22.01 -0.61
N VAL A 761 -29.98 22.99 -0.57
CA VAL A 761 -29.68 24.41 -0.79
C VAL A 761 -29.59 25.08 0.58
N PHE A 762 -28.51 25.78 0.88
CA PHE A 762 -28.36 26.51 2.14
C PHE A 762 -27.51 27.77 2.00
N VAL A 763 -27.81 28.80 2.79
CA VAL A 763 -27.02 30.04 2.87
C VAL A 763 -26.19 29.97 4.15
N ASN A 764 -24.91 30.35 4.05
CA ASN A 764 -24.03 30.53 5.19
C ASN A 764 -23.55 31.99 5.28
N THR A 765 -23.19 32.42 6.48
CA THR A 765 -22.70 33.78 6.80
C THR A 765 -21.82 33.70 8.04
N THR A 766 -20.88 34.63 8.18
CA THR A 766 -20.02 34.78 9.36
C THR A 766 -20.66 35.64 10.45
N SER A 767 -21.74 36.35 10.15
CA SER A 767 -22.61 37.03 11.13
C SER A 767 -23.45 36.02 11.90
N SER A 768 -23.82 36.30 13.16
CA SER A 768 -24.77 35.44 13.88
C SER A 768 -26.17 35.57 13.28
N LEU A 769 -26.94 34.48 13.34
CA LEU A 769 -28.29 34.41 12.77
C LEU A 769 -29.35 34.42 13.86
N LEU A 770 -30.39 35.23 13.66
CA LEU A 770 -31.58 35.24 14.52
C LEU A 770 -32.40 33.96 14.38
N GLU A 771 -33.03 33.51 15.47
CA GLU A 771 -33.86 32.30 15.43
C GLU A 771 -35.03 32.41 14.44
N GLY A 772 -35.37 31.27 13.82
CA GLY A 772 -36.44 31.19 12.82
C GLY A 772 -36.04 31.61 11.39
N THR A 773 -34.76 31.84 11.10
CA THR A 773 -34.26 32.06 9.72
C THR A 773 -34.42 30.82 8.84
N ARG A 774 -35.04 30.97 7.66
CA ARG A 774 -35.12 29.91 6.64
C ARG A 774 -33.83 29.88 5.82
N GLN A 775 -32.76 29.43 6.45
CA GLN A 775 -31.43 29.36 5.85
C GLN A 775 -31.22 28.17 4.91
N SER A 776 -32.10 27.16 4.92
CA SER A 776 -31.95 25.93 4.10
C SER A 776 -33.26 25.39 3.53
N ALA A 777 -33.15 24.65 2.42
CA ALA A 777 -34.24 23.97 1.72
C ALA A 777 -33.73 22.65 1.12
N SER A 778 -34.58 21.62 1.10
CA SER A 778 -34.28 20.32 0.47
C SER A 778 -35.31 20.00 -0.60
N LEU A 779 -34.84 19.57 -1.78
CA LEU A 779 -35.67 19.27 -2.95
C LEU A 779 -35.33 17.86 -3.47
N ALA A 780 -36.35 17.04 -3.75
CA ALA A 780 -36.18 15.65 -4.16
C ALA A 780 -36.66 15.41 -5.60
N ILE A 781 -35.95 14.56 -6.34
CA ILE A 781 -36.28 14.22 -7.74
C ILE A 781 -36.34 12.70 -7.88
N ASN A 782 -37.46 12.16 -8.38
CA ASN A 782 -37.62 10.76 -8.76
C ASN A 782 -37.09 10.54 -10.19
N VAL A 783 -36.26 9.51 -10.40
CA VAL A 783 -35.56 9.23 -11.66
C VAL A 783 -36.27 8.12 -12.44
N ILE A 784 -36.66 8.41 -13.69
CA ILE A 784 -37.39 7.49 -14.58
C ILE A 784 -36.48 7.06 -15.74
N LYS A 785 -36.50 5.76 -16.05
CA LYS A 785 -35.67 5.07 -17.05
C LYS A 785 -36.57 4.29 -18.02
N ARG A 786 -36.35 4.40 -19.33
CA ARG A 786 -37.19 3.80 -20.39
C ARG A 786 -36.39 3.25 -21.56
N ALA A 787 -36.78 2.09 -22.08
CA ALA A 787 -36.15 1.45 -23.22
C ALA A 787 -37.19 0.80 -24.13
N LYS A 788 -36.83 0.61 -25.40
CA LYS A 788 -37.70 0.02 -26.43
C LYS A 788 -37.06 -1.28 -26.91
N ILE A 789 -37.88 -2.32 -27.09
CA ILE A 789 -37.42 -3.71 -27.26
C ILE A 789 -38.34 -4.51 -28.22
N SER A 790 -37.76 -5.42 -29.04
CA SER A 790 -38.30 -6.28 -30.12
C SER A 790 -37.28 -7.37 -30.53
N ILE A 791 -37.41 -8.09 -31.67
CA ILE A 791 -36.48 -9.17 -32.12
C ILE A 791 -36.51 -9.43 -33.65
N SER A 792 -35.42 -9.95 -34.23
CA SER A 792 -35.36 -10.50 -35.61
C SER A 792 -34.46 -11.76 -35.73
N GLY A 793 -34.47 -12.48 -36.87
CA GLY A 793 -33.62 -13.66 -37.09
C GLY A 793 -33.71 -14.32 -38.48
N ALA A 794 -32.78 -15.23 -38.80
CA ALA A 794 -32.64 -15.93 -40.08
C ALA A 794 -31.90 -17.30 -39.96
N ALA A 795 -31.98 -18.15 -40.98
CA ALA A 795 -31.29 -19.45 -41.04
C ALA A 795 -30.12 -19.46 -42.04
N HIS A 796 -29.10 -20.30 -41.79
CA HIS A 796 -27.93 -20.46 -42.65
C HIS A 796 -27.45 -21.93 -42.68
N PRO A 797 -27.39 -22.57 -43.87
CA PRO A 797 -28.08 -22.16 -45.10
C PRO A 797 -29.60 -22.24 -44.92
N GLU A 798 -30.35 -21.39 -45.62
CA GLU A 798 -31.82 -21.42 -45.62
C GLU A 798 -32.37 -22.72 -46.26
N GLN A 799 -31.61 -23.29 -47.21
CA GLN A 799 -31.94 -24.50 -47.95
C GLN A 799 -30.86 -25.58 -47.76
N THR A 800 -31.31 -26.83 -47.59
CA THR A 800 -30.48 -28.01 -47.34
C THR A 800 -30.99 -29.22 -48.12
N PHE A 801 -30.14 -30.23 -48.29
CA PHE A 801 -30.50 -31.50 -48.92
C PHE A 801 -30.26 -32.67 -47.95
N TYR A 802 -31.11 -33.70 -48.02
CA TYR A 802 -30.97 -34.94 -47.24
C TYR A 802 -30.92 -36.18 -48.14
N GLY A 803 -29.96 -37.06 -47.85
CA GLY A 803 -29.65 -38.25 -48.62
C GLY A 803 -28.60 -39.12 -47.95
N GLY A 804 -28.11 -40.13 -48.68
CA GLY A 804 -27.15 -41.14 -48.20
C GLY A 804 -27.77 -42.34 -47.47
N ASP A 805 -26.91 -43.29 -47.07
CA ASP A 805 -27.32 -44.53 -46.40
C ASP A 805 -27.96 -44.30 -45.03
N VAL A 806 -28.99 -45.09 -44.71
CA VAL A 806 -29.69 -45.02 -43.42
C VAL A 806 -28.85 -45.68 -42.31
N LYS A 807 -27.99 -44.89 -41.67
CA LYS A 807 -27.21 -45.31 -40.49
C LYS A 807 -28.08 -45.31 -39.23
N GLY A 808 -27.92 -46.35 -38.41
CA GLY A 808 -28.56 -46.43 -37.09
C GLY A 808 -27.84 -45.55 -36.06
N GLU A 809 -28.57 -45.09 -35.05
CA GLU A 809 -28.05 -44.26 -33.94
C GLU A 809 -26.79 -44.85 -33.27
N SER A 810 -26.76 -46.17 -33.07
CA SER A 810 -25.62 -46.89 -32.48
C SER A 810 -24.47 -47.19 -33.47
N ALA A 811 -24.50 -46.61 -34.67
CA ALA A 811 -23.49 -46.76 -35.72
C ALA A 811 -23.00 -45.39 -36.25
N MET A 812 -23.32 -44.30 -35.54
CA MET A 812 -22.71 -42.99 -35.73
C MET A 812 -21.45 -42.91 -34.86
N GLU A 813 -20.32 -42.44 -35.41
CA GLU A 813 -19.07 -42.24 -34.64
C GLU A 813 -18.63 -40.78 -34.62
N THR A 814 -18.83 -40.08 -35.74
CA THR A 814 -18.53 -38.66 -35.91
C THR A 814 -19.81 -37.82 -35.92
N VAL A 815 -19.68 -36.52 -35.65
CA VAL A 815 -20.82 -35.60 -35.82
C VAL A 815 -21.13 -35.42 -37.31
N GLU A 816 -20.18 -35.71 -38.20
CA GLU A 816 -20.31 -35.64 -39.66
C GLU A 816 -21.25 -36.73 -40.22
N ASP A 817 -21.37 -37.89 -39.56
CA ASP A 817 -22.24 -39.01 -39.98
C ASP A 817 -23.76 -38.69 -39.96
N ILE A 818 -24.15 -37.59 -39.32
CA ILE A 818 -25.56 -37.23 -39.09
C ILE A 818 -26.24 -36.67 -40.35
N GLY A 819 -25.55 -35.79 -41.09
CA GLY A 819 -26.11 -34.98 -42.17
C GLY A 819 -25.63 -33.52 -42.20
N THR A 820 -26.37 -32.66 -42.90
CA THR A 820 -25.96 -31.27 -43.19
C THR A 820 -25.99 -30.36 -41.97
N ALA A 821 -25.02 -29.43 -41.87
CA ALA A 821 -24.97 -28.43 -40.81
C ALA A 821 -25.98 -27.30 -41.05
N VAL A 822 -26.63 -26.86 -39.98
CA VAL A 822 -27.67 -25.82 -39.97
C VAL A 822 -27.42 -24.88 -38.80
N GLN A 823 -27.47 -23.58 -39.06
CA GLN A 823 -27.33 -22.52 -38.04
C GLN A 823 -28.54 -21.59 -38.09
N HIS A 824 -29.16 -21.31 -36.94
CA HIS A 824 -30.17 -20.27 -36.81
C HIS A 824 -29.57 -19.09 -36.04
N ILE A 825 -29.85 -17.87 -36.51
CA ILE A 825 -29.26 -16.61 -36.04
C ILE A 825 -30.38 -15.67 -35.60
N TYR A 826 -30.26 -15.06 -34.42
CA TYR A 826 -31.20 -14.06 -33.88
C TYR A 826 -30.49 -12.74 -33.58
N LEU A 827 -31.12 -11.59 -33.86
CA LEU A 827 -30.47 -10.26 -33.94
C LEU A 827 -31.16 -9.19 -33.07
N ILE A 828 -30.33 -8.48 -32.27
CA ILE A 828 -30.64 -7.94 -30.94
C ILE A 828 -29.96 -6.54 -30.67
N TYR A 829 -30.39 -5.42 -31.30
CA TYR A 829 -30.08 -3.98 -30.96
C TYR A 829 -30.76 -3.25 -29.76
N ASN A 830 -30.98 -1.92 -29.78
CA ASN A 830 -31.81 -1.12 -28.84
C ASN A 830 -32.23 0.25 -29.46
N ASP A 831 -33.51 0.53 -29.64
CA ASP A 831 -34.03 1.78 -30.22
C ASP A 831 -34.30 2.89 -29.18
N GLY A 832 -34.40 2.52 -27.89
CA GLY A 832 -34.80 3.40 -26.80
C GLY A 832 -33.74 4.41 -26.33
N PRO A 833 -34.13 5.40 -25.51
CA PRO A 833 -33.22 6.42 -24.99
C PRO A 833 -32.31 5.95 -23.85
N TRP A 834 -32.61 4.80 -23.21
CA TRP A 834 -31.83 4.22 -22.13
C TRP A 834 -31.43 2.76 -22.43
N ARG A 835 -30.44 2.26 -21.69
CA ARG A 835 -30.04 0.84 -21.69
C ARG A 835 -30.98 0.05 -20.77
N ALA A 836 -31.66 -1.00 -21.23
CA ALA A 836 -32.42 -1.89 -20.33
C ALA A 836 -31.50 -2.97 -19.74
N PRO A 837 -31.01 -2.90 -18.48
CA PRO A 837 -29.79 -3.62 -18.07
C PRO A 837 -29.81 -5.13 -18.33
N LYS A 838 -31.01 -5.75 -18.31
CA LYS A 838 -31.26 -7.11 -18.81
C LYS A 838 -32.71 -7.26 -19.39
N VAL A 839 -32.92 -8.18 -20.36
CA VAL A 839 -34.15 -8.52 -21.14
C VAL A 839 -34.24 -10.03 -21.65
N GLN A 840 -34.83 -11.03 -21.00
CA GLN A 840 -34.65 -12.48 -21.37
C GLN A 840 -35.12 -12.94 -22.77
N VAL A 841 -34.33 -13.82 -23.43
CA VAL A 841 -34.67 -14.47 -24.72
C VAL A 841 -34.89 -15.97 -24.53
N ASN A 842 -35.98 -16.54 -25.06
CA ASN A 842 -36.28 -17.97 -24.99
C ASN A 842 -36.64 -18.52 -26.38
N ILE A 843 -35.89 -19.51 -26.87
CA ILE A 843 -36.01 -20.12 -28.20
C ILE A 843 -36.54 -21.55 -28.05
N GLN A 844 -37.65 -21.86 -28.72
CA GLN A 844 -38.21 -23.21 -28.83
C GLN A 844 -37.58 -23.91 -30.06
N TRP A 845 -36.86 -25.02 -29.83
CA TRP A 845 -36.03 -25.67 -30.84
C TRP A 845 -36.55 -27.07 -31.23
N PRO A 846 -36.85 -27.35 -32.53
CA PRO A 846 -37.44 -28.62 -32.99
C PRO A 846 -36.42 -29.77 -33.05
N HIS A 847 -36.26 -30.45 -31.93
CA HIS A 847 -35.18 -31.43 -31.70
C HIS A 847 -35.49 -32.84 -32.21
N GLN A 848 -36.76 -33.27 -32.10
CA GLN A 848 -37.23 -34.59 -32.54
C GLN A 848 -38.57 -34.50 -33.27
N VAL A 849 -38.86 -35.46 -34.16
CA VAL A 849 -40.16 -35.62 -34.81
C VAL A 849 -41.21 -36.09 -33.79
N ALA A 850 -42.44 -35.58 -33.87
CA ALA A 850 -43.54 -35.99 -32.99
C ALA A 850 -43.93 -37.47 -33.19
N ASN A 851 -44.18 -38.16 -32.07
CA ASN A 851 -44.47 -39.60 -31.98
C ASN A 851 -44.96 -39.92 -30.55
N ASP A 852 -45.83 -40.92 -30.40
CA ASP A 852 -46.48 -41.31 -29.14
C ASP A 852 -45.52 -41.92 -28.09
N LYS A 853 -44.36 -42.42 -28.54
CA LYS A 853 -43.28 -42.92 -27.66
C LYS A 853 -42.58 -41.75 -26.95
N PRO A 854 -42.02 -41.89 -25.74
CA PRO A 854 -41.43 -40.78 -25.00
C PRO A 854 -40.31 -40.06 -25.78
N GLN A 855 -39.40 -40.79 -26.41
CA GLN A 855 -38.44 -40.27 -27.38
C GLN A 855 -38.99 -40.43 -28.82
N GLY A 856 -38.87 -39.36 -29.61
CA GLY A 856 -39.10 -39.38 -31.06
C GLY A 856 -37.81 -39.66 -31.84
N LYS A 857 -37.89 -39.69 -33.17
CA LYS A 857 -36.69 -39.72 -34.03
C LYS A 857 -36.04 -38.33 -34.06
N TRP A 858 -34.71 -38.26 -34.14
CA TRP A 858 -33.96 -37.00 -34.23
C TRP A 858 -34.33 -36.20 -35.49
N LEU A 859 -34.35 -34.86 -35.35
CA LEU A 859 -34.64 -33.91 -36.43
C LEU A 859 -33.50 -32.89 -36.59
N LEU A 860 -33.41 -31.90 -35.70
CA LEU A 860 -32.23 -31.02 -35.57
C LEU A 860 -31.44 -31.37 -34.31
N TYR A 861 -30.26 -31.94 -34.52
CA TYR A 861 -29.35 -32.41 -33.48
C TYR A 861 -28.40 -31.28 -33.07
N LEU A 862 -28.54 -30.75 -31.85
CA LEU A 862 -27.64 -29.70 -31.33
C LEU A 862 -26.23 -30.25 -31.16
N THR A 863 -25.27 -29.63 -31.84
CA THR A 863 -23.86 -30.04 -31.82
C THR A 863 -23.06 -29.37 -30.69
N ASP A 864 -23.48 -28.17 -30.28
CA ASP A 864 -22.76 -27.28 -29.37
C ASP A 864 -23.72 -26.50 -28.45
N VAL A 865 -23.14 -25.82 -27.45
CA VAL A 865 -23.85 -24.77 -26.69
C VAL A 865 -24.06 -23.56 -27.60
N PRO A 866 -25.27 -23.00 -27.71
CA PRO A 866 -25.52 -21.76 -28.46
C PRO A 866 -24.67 -20.59 -27.95
N THR A 867 -24.19 -19.75 -28.87
CA THR A 867 -23.26 -18.65 -28.55
C THR A 867 -23.93 -17.28 -28.68
N VAL A 868 -23.58 -16.37 -27.79
CA VAL A 868 -24.04 -14.97 -27.80
C VAL A 868 -22.86 -14.08 -28.19
N ASP A 869 -22.95 -13.39 -29.32
CA ASP A 869 -21.98 -12.39 -29.75
C ASP A 869 -22.45 -11.00 -29.29
N ALA A 870 -21.91 -10.58 -28.14
CA ALA A 870 -22.26 -9.33 -27.46
C ALA A 870 -21.04 -8.71 -26.78
N THR A 871 -20.86 -7.39 -26.96
CA THR A 871 -19.71 -6.63 -26.42
C THR A 871 -19.57 -6.73 -24.89
N ASN A 872 -20.68 -6.91 -24.19
CA ASN A 872 -20.77 -6.98 -22.73
C ASN A 872 -21.09 -8.41 -22.21
N GLY A 873 -21.01 -9.41 -23.09
CA GLY A 873 -21.17 -10.83 -22.76
C GLY A 873 -22.61 -11.37 -22.80
N GLY A 874 -22.73 -12.69 -22.74
CA GLY A 874 -23.99 -13.42 -22.66
C GLY A 874 -23.79 -14.93 -22.50
N ASP A 875 -24.79 -15.59 -21.93
CA ASP A 875 -24.84 -17.04 -21.72
C ASP A 875 -26.12 -17.65 -22.33
N CYS A 876 -26.12 -18.96 -22.58
CA CYS A 876 -27.29 -19.71 -23.07
C CYS A 876 -27.37 -21.07 -22.38
N VAL A 877 -28.54 -21.43 -21.89
CA VAL A 877 -28.84 -22.71 -21.24
C VAL A 877 -29.86 -23.47 -22.07
N VAL A 878 -29.59 -24.75 -22.33
CA VAL A 878 -30.51 -25.66 -23.02
C VAL A 878 -31.23 -26.53 -22.00
N GLU A 879 -32.56 -26.56 -22.07
CA GLU A 879 -33.42 -27.33 -21.17
C GLU A 879 -34.15 -28.46 -21.94
N PRO A 880 -33.92 -29.74 -21.61
CA PRO A 880 -33.03 -30.25 -20.56
C PRO A 880 -31.53 -30.25 -20.97
N PRO A 881 -30.58 -30.09 -20.02
CA PRO A 881 -29.16 -29.89 -20.33
C PRO A 881 -28.44 -31.11 -20.96
N LYS A 882 -29.07 -32.29 -20.99
CA LYS A 882 -28.56 -33.48 -21.70
C LYS A 882 -28.93 -33.52 -23.19
N SER A 883 -29.53 -32.47 -23.74
CA SER A 883 -29.92 -32.39 -25.17
C SER A 883 -28.82 -31.92 -26.12
N ILE A 884 -27.67 -31.47 -25.61
CA ILE A 884 -26.52 -31.07 -26.43
C ILE A 884 -25.61 -32.28 -26.64
N ASN A 885 -25.37 -32.66 -27.90
CA ASN A 885 -24.61 -33.85 -28.31
C ASN A 885 -24.82 -35.10 -27.43
N PRO A 886 -26.07 -35.57 -27.22
CA PRO A 886 -26.39 -36.68 -26.30
C PRO A 886 -25.68 -38.01 -26.60
N LEU A 887 -25.21 -38.20 -27.83
CA LEU A 887 -24.48 -39.40 -28.27
C LEU A 887 -22.96 -39.30 -28.08
N GLY A 888 -22.44 -38.14 -27.63
CA GLY A 888 -21.00 -37.94 -27.38
C GLY A 888 -20.12 -38.00 -28.64
N LEU A 889 -20.71 -37.73 -29.81
CA LEU A 889 -20.07 -37.89 -31.11
C LEU A 889 -18.89 -36.93 -31.28
N LYS A 890 -17.81 -37.42 -31.90
CA LYS A 890 -16.56 -36.67 -32.06
C LYS A 890 -16.60 -35.81 -33.32
N LYS A 891 -16.16 -34.55 -33.21
CA LYS A 891 -15.89 -33.69 -34.38
C LYS A 891 -14.54 -34.06 -34.98
N THR A 892 -14.46 -34.25 -36.28
CA THR A 892 -13.16 -34.46 -36.95
C THR A 892 -12.28 -33.20 -36.87
N SER A 893 -11.01 -33.34 -36.48
CA SER A 893 -10.13 -32.23 -36.09
C SER A 893 -9.64 -31.33 -37.24
N VAL A 894 -9.86 -31.72 -38.50
CA VAL A 894 -9.25 -31.12 -39.70
C VAL A 894 -9.62 -29.63 -39.89
N LEU A 895 -10.75 -29.17 -39.34
CA LEU A 895 -11.15 -27.75 -39.42
C LEU A 895 -10.54 -26.85 -38.32
N ASN A 896 -9.94 -27.42 -37.27
CA ASN A 896 -9.40 -26.61 -36.15
C ASN A 896 -8.09 -25.90 -36.50
N GLU A 897 -7.33 -26.37 -37.49
CA GLU A 897 -6.05 -25.75 -37.89
C GLU A 897 -6.25 -24.50 -38.74
N LEU A 898 -7.32 -24.43 -39.55
CA LEU A 898 -7.64 -23.25 -40.37
C LEU A 898 -8.12 -22.06 -39.52
N VAL A 899 -8.87 -22.31 -38.45
CA VAL A 899 -9.41 -21.25 -37.55
C VAL A 899 -8.31 -20.56 -36.72
N GLN A 900 -7.10 -21.13 -36.61
CA GLN A 900 -6.00 -20.51 -35.87
C GLN A 900 -5.22 -19.43 -36.65
N MET A 901 -5.30 -19.37 -37.98
CA MET A 901 -4.56 -18.34 -38.74
C MET A 901 -5.26 -16.97 -38.79
N ASP A 902 -6.60 -16.91 -38.82
CA ASP A 902 -7.32 -15.64 -39.01
C ASP A 902 -7.26 -14.68 -37.81
N ARG A 903 -6.75 -15.12 -36.65
CA ARG A 903 -6.51 -14.23 -35.50
C ARG A 903 -5.39 -13.20 -35.71
N TYR A 904 -4.68 -13.24 -36.84
CA TYR A 904 -3.67 -12.24 -37.20
C TYR A 904 -4.16 -11.16 -38.19
N THR A 905 -5.33 -11.33 -38.82
CA THR A 905 -5.69 -10.61 -40.06
C THR A 905 -6.97 -9.77 -40.00
N GLN A 906 -7.33 -9.19 -38.84
CA GLN A 906 -8.33 -8.10 -38.83
C GLN A 906 -8.14 -6.99 -37.79
N ARG A 907 -6.90 -6.63 -37.47
CA ARG A 907 -6.57 -5.38 -36.73
C ARG A 907 -6.75 -4.10 -37.58
N ALA A 908 -7.49 -4.18 -38.68
CA ALA A 908 -7.57 -3.15 -39.71
C ALA A 908 -8.89 -3.22 -40.51
N HIS A 909 -10.03 -2.87 -39.90
CA HIS A 909 -10.97 -1.95 -40.55
C HIS A 909 -12.03 -1.37 -39.59
N ASN A 910 -11.82 -0.13 -39.15
CA ASN A 910 -12.94 0.72 -38.73
C ASN A 910 -13.68 1.19 -39.99
N LYS A 911 -14.93 0.76 -40.19
CA LYS A 911 -15.94 1.52 -40.97
C LYS A 911 -17.37 1.07 -40.64
N SER A 912 -18.19 2.06 -40.32
CA SER A 912 -19.62 1.99 -39.97
C SER A 912 -20.47 1.10 -40.88
N LEU A 913 -21.42 0.36 -40.28
CA LEU A 913 -22.81 0.19 -40.72
C LEU A 913 -23.67 -0.32 -39.53
N THR A 914 -25.01 -0.14 -39.59
CA THR A 914 -25.93 -0.23 -38.44
C THR A 914 -27.24 -0.95 -38.77
N PHE A 915 -27.85 -1.73 -37.83
CA PHE A 915 -29.26 -1.60 -37.34
C PHE A 915 -29.86 -2.88 -36.67
N ALA A 916 -30.77 -2.67 -35.70
CA ALA A 916 -31.88 -3.54 -35.22
C ALA A 916 -31.55 -4.92 -34.57
N ALA A 917 -32.36 -5.54 -33.69
CA ALA A 917 -33.16 -4.99 -32.56
C ALA A 917 -33.39 -6.00 -31.39
N GLU A 918 -32.82 -5.72 -30.19
CA GLU A 918 -33.39 -5.77 -28.82
C GLU A 918 -33.18 -6.88 -27.71
N LYS A 919 -31.99 -6.88 -27.03
CA LYS A 919 -31.55 -7.25 -25.59
C LYS A 919 -31.93 -8.70 -24.98
N SER A 920 -31.64 -9.34 -23.78
CA SER A 920 -30.65 -9.47 -22.61
C SER A 920 -30.95 -10.12 -21.15
N GLU A 921 -31.76 -11.16 -20.80
CA GLU A 921 -32.10 -11.77 -19.39
C GLU A 921 -32.98 -11.03 -18.27
N ARG A 922 -33.33 -11.61 -17.07
CA ARG A 922 -32.94 -11.17 -15.67
C ARG A 922 -33.46 -12.09 -14.51
N ILE A 923 -32.52 -12.69 -13.79
CA ILE A 923 -32.61 -13.55 -12.57
C ILE A 923 -33.22 -12.92 -11.30
N SER A 924 -33.85 -13.74 -10.44
CA SER A 924 -33.88 -13.65 -8.94
C SER A 924 -34.64 -14.87 -8.34
N PHE A 925 -34.46 -15.37 -7.11
CA PHE A 925 -33.33 -15.43 -6.14
C PHE A 925 -33.53 -16.69 -5.22
N ALA A 926 -32.68 -16.94 -4.22
CA ALA A 926 -32.72 -18.13 -3.32
C ALA A 926 -33.98 -18.22 -2.41
N LYS A 927 -34.33 -19.33 -1.69
CA LYS A 927 -33.53 -19.94 -0.59
C LYS A 927 -34.09 -21.27 0.02
N GLN A 928 -33.17 -22.15 0.45
CA GLN A 928 -33.17 -23.07 1.63
C GLN A 928 -34.04 -24.37 1.75
N SER A 929 -33.36 -25.45 2.18
CA SER A 929 -33.83 -26.69 2.88
C SER A 929 -34.69 -27.71 2.09
N THR A 930 -34.71 -29.02 2.37
CA THR A 930 -34.21 -29.83 3.53
C THR A 930 -33.68 -31.22 3.10
N TYR A 931 -32.96 -31.92 4.00
CA TYR A 931 -32.45 -33.30 3.85
C TYR A 931 -33.54 -34.41 3.88
N SER A 932 -33.32 -35.51 3.17
CA SER A 932 -33.75 -36.89 3.52
C SER A 932 -32.84 -37.92 2.82
N SER A 933 -32.87 -39.20 3.23
CA SER A 933 -31.81 -40.18 2.94
C SER A 933 -32.32 -41.60 2.57
N SER A 934 -31.40 -42.43 2.05
CA SER A 934 -31.46 -43.92 1.93
C SER A 934 -32.52 -44.53 0.99
N SER A 935 -32.33 -45.69 0.31
CA SER A 935 -31.13 -46.52 0.04
C SER A 935 -31.47 -47.70 -0.91
N SER A 936 -30.50 -48.21 -1.70
CA SER A 936 -30.36 -49.60 -2.24
C SER A 936 -31.50 -50.25 -3.08
N SER A 937 -31.31 -51.17 -4.03
CA SER A 937 -30.13 -51.75 -4.74
C SER A 937 -30.61 -52.67 -5.90
N SER A 938 -29.72 -53.07 -6.85
CA SER A 938 -29.73 -54.35 -7.64
C SER A 938 -30.96 -54.74 -8.51
N GLU A 939 -30.89 -55.40 -9.69
CA GLU A 939 -29.79 -55.80 -10.58
C GLU A 939 -30.31 -56.21 -12.00
N SER A 940 -29.39 -56.45 -12.94
CA SER A 940 -29.47 -57.28 -14.18
C SER A 940 -30.75 -57.31 -15.07
N LEU A 941 -30.66 -56.62 -16.21
CA LEU A 941 -31.03 -56.99 -17.60
C LEU A 941 -31.95 -58.20 -17.90
N ASN A 942 -32.91 -58.00 -18.81
CA ASN A 942 -33.31 -59.03 -19.78
C ASN A 942 -33.79 -58.46 -21.14
N ARG A 943 -33.89 -59.31 -22.18
CA ARG A 943 -33.81 -58.90 -23.61
C ARG A 943 -35.18 -58.62 -24.29
N VAL A 944 -35.21 -57.68 -25.25
CA VAL A 944 -36.42 -57.07 -25.84
C VAL A 944 -36.78 -57.59 -27.25
N ARG A 945 -38.08 -57.56 -27.60
CA ARG A 945 -38.64 -57.81 -28.95
C ARG A 945 -39.05 -56.46 -29.60
N ARG A 946 -38.79 -56.26 -30.89
CA ARG A 946 -38.95 -54.96 -31.59
C ARG A 946 -40.40 -54.62 -31.96
N ASP A 947 -40.69 -53.32 -32.07
CA ASP A 947 -42.00 -52.78 -32.47
C ASP A 947 -41.89 -51.48 -33.30
N ARG A 948 -42.78 -51.24 -34.28
CA ARG A 948 -42.71 -50.13 -35.27
C ARG A 948 -43.13 -48.76 -34.68
N SER A 949 -43.04 -47.67 -35.47
CA SER A 949 -43.32 -46.28 -35.05
C SER A 949 -44.17 -45.51 -36.07
N MET A 950 -44.80 -44.43 -35.61
CA MET A 950 -45.65 -43.51 -36.40
C MET A 950 -44.81 -42.64 -37.37
N ILE A 951 -45.45 -42.12 -38.43
CA ILE A 951 -44.91 -41.18 -39.41
C ILE A 951 -45.94 -40.05 -39.63
N ILE A 952 -45.49 -38.81 -39.80
CA ILE A 952 -46.35 -37.63 -40.04
C ILE A 952 -46.75 -37.58 -41.52
N ARG A 953 -47.94 -37.05 -41.85
CA ARG A 953 -48.39 -36.94 -43.26
C ARG A 953 -47.98 -35.59 -43.86
N ALA A 954 -47.58 -35.61 -45.13
CA ALA A 954 -47.34 -34.40 -45.91
C ALA A 954 -48.66 -33.67 -46.26
N GLU A 955 -48.56 -32.34 -46.40
CA GLU A 955 -49.63 -31.45 -46.84
C GLU A 955 -49.45 -31.17 -48.34
N ARG A 956 -50.48 -31.42 -49.16
CA ARG A 956 -50.44 -31.21 -50.61
C ARG A 956 -50.78 -29.76 -50.95
N LEU A 957 -49.77 -28.99 -51.33
CA LEU A 957 -49.93 -27.62 -51.79
C LEU A 957 -49.80 -27.59 -53.32
N THR A 958 -50.80 -27.04 -54.00
CA THR A 958 -50.79 -26.83 -55.46
C THR A 958 -50.33 -25.40 -55.72
N ASP A 959 -49.22 -25.24 -56.44
CA ASP A 959 -48.71 -23.93 -56.81
C ASP A 959 -49.57 -23.31 -57.94
N LYS A 960 -49.38 -22.01 -58.20
CA LYS A 960 -50.15 -21.23 -59.18
C LYS A 960 -50.05 -21.77 -60.61
N ASP A 961 -48.94 -22.45 -60.93
CA ASP A 961 -48.70 -23.11 -62.21
C ASP A 961 -49.27 -24.55 -62.28
N GLY A 962 -50.09 -24.94 -61.30
CA GLY A 962 -50.80 -26.23 -61.26
C GLY A 962 -49.96 -27.43 -60.81
N LYS A 963 -48.66 -27.24 -60.55
CA LYS A 963 -47.79 -28.28 -59.97
C LYS A 963 -48.20 -28.57 -58.53
N GLN A 964 -48.49 -29.83 -58.22
CA GLN A 964 -48.67 -30.28 -56.84
C GLN A 964 -47.30 -30.52 -56.18
N THR A 965 -47.18 -30.15 -54.91
CA THR A 965 -46.00 -30.37 -54.08
C THR A 965 -46.43 -30.92 -52.71
N GLU A 966 -45.72 -31.93 -52.21
CA GLU A 966 -45.92 -32.49 -50.87
C GLU A 966 -44.94 -31.86 -49.88
N ILE A 967 -45.47 -31.05 -48.95
CA ILE A 967 -44.67 -30.31 -47.96
C ILE A 967 -44.98 -30.82 -46.55
N VAL A 968 -43.94 -31.12 -45.76
CA VAL A 968 -44.06 -31.52 -44.35
C VAL A 968 -43.62 -30.37 -43.45
N HIS A 969 -44.50 -29.88 -42.57
CA HIS A 969 -44.19 -28.82 -41.61
C HIS A 969 -43.80 -29.38 -40.23
N MET A 970 -42.57 -29.16 -39.79
CA MET A 970 -42.03 -29.51 -38.47
C MET A 970 -41.88 -28.26 -37.60
N ASP A 971 -42.82 -28.04 -36.67
CA ASP A 971 -42.91 -26.83 -35.84
C ASP A 971 -43.41 -27.17 -34.43
N CYS A 972 -42.80 -26.56 -33.43
CA CYS A 972 -43.21 -26.62 -32.02
C CYS A 972 -44.67 -26.16 -31.82
N LYS A 973 -45.10 -25.10 -32.52
CA LYS A 973 -46.45 -24.53 -32.40
C LYS A 973 -47.53 -25.38 -33.08
N ARG A 974 -47.16 -26.20 -34.07
CA ARG A 974 -48.05 -27.20 -34.71
C ARG A 974 -48.05 -28.57 -34.00
N ASN A 975 -47.25 -28.75 -32.93
CA ASN A 975 -47.00 -30.03 -32.26
C ASN A 975 -46.46 -31.15 -33.19
N THR A 976 -45.91 -30.81 -34.37
CA THR A 976 -45.32 -31.79 -35.31
C THR A 976 -43.86 -32.10 -35.00
N ALA A 977 -43.19 -31.22 -34.23
CA ALA A 977 -41.90 -31.49 -33.61
C ALA A 977 -42.02 -31.47 -32.08
N LYS A 978 -41.26 -32.35 -31.41
CA LYS A 978 -40.96 -32.24 -29.99
C LYS A 978 -39.81 -31.27 -29.81
N CYS A 979 -40.03 -30.26 -29.00
CA CYS A 979 -39.09 -29.16 -28.83
C CYS A 979 -38.46 -29.08 -27.45
N ILE A 980 -37.22 -28.58 -27.42
CA ILE A 980 -36.47 -28.22 -26.22
C ILE A 980 -36.44 -26.69 -26.11
N SER A 981 -36.23 -26.16 -24.90
CA SER A 981 -36.08 -24.71 -24.69
C SER A 981 -34.60 -24.33 -24.66
N ILE A 982 -34.26 -23.22 -25.28
CA ILE A 982 -32.95 -22.59 -25.20
C ILE A 982 -33.16 -21.20 -24.61
N VAL A 983 -32.75 -21.01 -23.36
CA VAL A 983 -32.89 -19.75 -22.63
C VAL A 983 -31.57 -18.99 -22.72
N CYS A 984 -31.57 -17.86 -23.43
CA CYS A 984 -30.41 -17.06 -23.71
C CYS A 984 -30.46 -15.68 -23.05
N ASN A 985 -29.29 -15.27 -22.57
CA ASN A 985 -29.11 -14.34 -21.48
C ASN A 985 -27.98 -13.37 -21.85
N VAL A 986 -28.27 -12.31 -22.63
CA VAL A 986 -27.27 -11.26 -22.94
C VAL A 986 -27.07 -10.34 -21.74
N TYR A 987 -26.04 -9.49 -21.73
CA TYR A 987 -25.85 -8.43 -20.75
C TYR A 987 -25.62 -7.08 -21.46
N ASP A 988 -26.23 -6.02 -20.92
CA ASP A 988 -26.05 -4.60 -21.24
C ASP A 988 -25.75 -4.12 -22.70
N VAL A 989 -26.51 -4.58 -23.69
CA VAL A 989 -26.69 -3.93 -25.01
C VAL A 989 -27.07 -2.43 -24.90
N GLN A 990 -26.15 -1.54 -25.26
CA GLN A 990 -26.30 -0.07 -25.17
C GLN A 990 -27.34 0.51 -26.16
N PRO A 991 -27.82 1.76 -25.98
CA PRO A 991 -28.69 2.42 -26.96
C PRO A 991 -28.04 2.41 -28.36
N LYS A 992 -28.81 1.99 -29.36
CA LYS A 992 -28.42 1.81 -30.77
C LYS A 992 -27.29 0.79 -31.05
N ALA A 993 -26.82 0.03 -30.06
CA ALA A 993 -25.85 -1.07 -30.22
C ALA A 993 -26.55 -2.42 -30.45
N GLN A 994 -25.92 -3.38 -31.16
CA GLN A 994 -26.50 -4.67 -31.60
C GLN A 994 -25.76 -5.92 -31.11
N VAL A 995 -26.46 -7.06 -31.09
CA VAL A 995 -26.02 -8.39 -30.61
C VAL A 995 -26.57 -9.50 -31.51
N LEU A 996 -25.88 -10.64 -31.58
CA LEU A 996 -26.32 -11.85 -32.27
C LEU A 996 -26.37 -13.06 -31.32
N ILE A 997 -27.31 -13.98 -31.53
CA ILE A 997 -27.35 -15.31 -30.90
C ILE A 997 -27.32 -16.37 -31.99
N ASN A 998 -26.37 -17.30 -31.92
CA ASN A 998 -26.15 -18.37 -32.89
C ASN A 998 -26.47 -19.74 -32.27
N VAL A 999 -27.42 -20.47 -32.84
CA VAL A 999 -27.74 -21.87 -32.52
C VAL A 999 -27.23 -22.76 -33.65
N THR A 1000 -26.37 -23.73 -33.36
CA THR A 1000 -25.79 -24.65 -34.36
C THR A 1000 -26.26 -26.10 -34.15
N ALA A 1001 -26.58 -26.77 -35.25
CA ALA A 1001 -27.10 -28.12 -35.28
C ALA A 1001 -26.72 -28.87 -36.56
N ARG A 1002 -27.04 -30.16 -36.62
CA ARG A 1002 -27.11 -30.94 -37.87
C ARG A 1002 -28.49 -31.51 -38.12
N LEU A 1003 -28.87 -31.54 -39.40
CA LEU A 1003 -30.06 -32.19 -39.93
C LEU A 1003 -29.86 -33.71 -39.91
N TRP A 1004 -30.78 -34.47 -39.31
CA TRP A 1004 -30.64 -35.92 -39.17
C TRP A 1004 -31.13 -36.67 -40.42
N ASN A 1005 -30.26 -36.80 -41.44
CA ASN A 1005 -30.60 -37.37 -42.75
C ASN A 1005 -31.30 -38.73 -42.64
N SER A 1006 -30.81 -39.64 -41.78
CA SER A 1006 -31.36 -41.00 -41.64
C SER A 1006 -32.81 -41.07 -41.14
N THR A 1007 -33.36 -39.98 -40.58
CA THR A 1007 -34.80 -39.87 -40.25
C THR A 1007 -35.59 -39.45 -41.48
N LEU A 1008 -35.08 -38.47 -42.23
CA LEU A 1008 -35.75 -37.91 -43.39
C LEU A 1008 -35.76 -38.89 -44.58
N VAL A 1009 -34.64 -39.58 -44.83
CA VAL A 1009 -34.55 -40.65 -45.84
C VAL A 1009 -35.42 -41.86 -45.46
N SER A 1010 -35.57 -42.18 -44.16
CA SER A 1010 -36.40 -43.29 -43.67
C SER A 1010 -37.90 -43.04 -43.86
N ASP A 1011 -38.37 -41.83 -43.52
CA ASP A 1011 -39.80 -41.57 -43.33
C ASP A 1011 -40.40 -40.64 -44.40
N TYR A 1012 -39.57 -39.86 -45.09
CA TYR A 1012 -39.96 -38.89 -46.10
C TYR A 1012 -39.14 -39.00 -47.42
N PRO A 1013 -38.88 -40.21 -47.97
CA PRO A 1013 -38.09 -40.37 -49.21
C PRO A 1013 -38.82 -39.89 -50.48
N SER A 1014 -40.10 -39.53 -50.40
CA SER A 1014 -40.96 -39.22 -51.56
C SER A 1014 -41.75 -37.92 -51.41
N VAL A 1015 -41.35 -37.01 -50.52
CA VAL A 1015 -41.96 -35.67 -50.37
C VAL A 1015 -41.09 -34.63 -51.05
N ASP A 1016 -41.67 -33.55 -51.58
CA ASP A 1016 -40.88 -32.50 -52.26
C ASP A 1016 -40.05 -31.66 -51.28
N LEU A 1017 -40.57 -31.38 -50.07
CA LEU A 1017 -39.94 -30.47 -49.10
C LEU A 1017 -40.34 -30.76 -47.64
N VAL A 1018 -39.36 -30.73 -46.74
CA VAL A 1018 -39.57 -30.64 -45.29
C VAL A 1018 -39.19 -29.25 -44.80
N LYS A 1019 -40.13 -28.54 -44.16
CA LYS A 1019 -39.91 -27.23 -43.52
C LYS A 1019 -39.73 -27.41 -42.02
N ILE A 1020 -38.66 -26.87 -41.44
CA ILE A 1020 -38.35 -27.00 -40.00
C ILE A 1020 -38.25 -25.61 -39.37
N ALA A 1021 -39.09 -25.31 -38.38
CA ALA A 1021 -39.23 -23.97 -37.80
C ALA A 1021 -38.92 -23.91 -36.29
N SER A 1022 -38.18 -22.89 -35.86
CA SER A 1022 -37.91 -22.57 -34.45
C SER A 1022 -38.42 -21.17 -34.09
N ILE A 1023 -38.83 -20.98 -32.83
CA ILE A 1023 -39.56 -19.76 -32.39
C ILE A 1023 -38.83 -19.12 -31.21
N ALA A 1024 -38.43 -17.85 -31.33
CA ALA A 1024 -37.83 -17.08 -30.23
C ALA A 1024 -38.81 -16.07 -29.63
N ARG A 1025 -38.68 -15.79 -28.33
CA ARG A 1025 -39.47 -14.80 -27.57
C ARG A 1025 -38.61 -13.95 -26.63
N ILE A 1026 -39.03 -12.73 -26.34
CA ILE A 1026 -38.31 -11.73 -25.53
C ILE A 1026 -39.11 -11.25 -24.30
N LYS A 1027 -38.42 -10.74 -23.25
CA LYS A 1027 -39.01 -10.21 -22.00
C LYS A 1027 -38.11 -9.19 -21.29
N VAL A 1028 -38.51 -7.92 -21.16
CA VAL A 1028 -37.70 -6.89 -20.46
C VAL A 1028 -37.73 -6.99 -18.93
N PHE A 1029 -36.63 -6.56 -18.29
CA PHE A 1029 -36.53 -6.40 -16.84
C PHE A 1029 -35.89 -5.04 -16.47
N GLU A 1030 -36.13 -4.58 -15.22
CA GLU A 1030 -35.61 -3.34 -14.61
C GLU A 1030 -35.95 -1.99 -15.28
N VAL A 1031 -36.54 -2.00 -16.47
CA VAL A 1031 -36.89 -0.78 -17.24
C VAL A 1031 -38.28 -0.92 -17.86
N GLU A 1032 -39.04 0.18 -17.95
CA GLU A 1032 -40.33 0.20 -18.64
C GLU A 1032 -40.14 -0.04 -20.15
N GLN A 1033 -40.84 -1.04 -20.71
CA GLN A 1033 -40.81 -1.42 -22.14
C GLN A 1033 -42.08 -0.98 -22.86
N GLU A 1034 -41.92 -0.33 -24.02
CA GLU A 1034 -43.04 0.27 -24.77
C GLU A 1034 -43.87 -0.70 -25.64
N HIS A 1035 -43.34 -1.91 -25.97
CA HIS A 1035 -44.03 -3.03 -26.69
C HIS A 1035 -44.43 -2.69 -28.17
N PRO A 1036 -44.58 -3.65 -29.14
CA PRO A 1036 -45.34 -4.91 -29.00
C PRO A 1036 -44.89 -6.15 -29.83
N VAL A 1037 -43.64 -6.25 -30.33
CA VAL A 1037 -43.20 -7.39 -31.18
C VAL A 1037 -42.12 -8.21 -30.49
N ASP A 1038 -42.54 -9.03 -29.54
CA ASP A 1038 -41.64 -9.81 -28.68
C ASP A 1038 -41.34 -11.23 -29.21
N THR A 1039 -41.69 -11.57 -30.47
CA THR A 1039 -41.54 -12.94 -31.01
C THR A 1039 -41.12 -12.99 -32.48
N VAL A 1040 -40.23 -13.93 -32.85
CA VAL A 1040 -39.84 -14.23 -34.25
C VAL A 1040 -39.80 -15.73 -34.52
N VAL A 1041 -40.00 -16.13 -35.79
CA VAL A 1041 -39.89 -17.51 -36.29
C VAL A 1041 -38.77 -17.58 -37.32
N VAL A 1042 -37.98 -18.65 -37.31
CA VAL A 1042 -36.89 -18.92 -38.26
C VAL A 1042 -37.09 -20.31 -38.86
N GLU A 1043 -37.11 -20.41 -40.20
CA GLU A 1043 -37.32 -21.66 -40.94
C GLU A 1043 -36.04 -22.12 -41.66
N THR A 1044 -35.79 -23.43 -41.67
CA THR A 1044 -34.87 -24.12 -42.59
C THR A 1044 -35.67 -25.03 -43.53
N LEU A 1045 -35.29 -25.07 -44.80
CA LEU A 1045 -35.91 -25.85 -45.87
C LEU A 1045 -35.02 -27.06 -46.21
N ALA A 1046 -35.59 -28.26 -46.28
CA ALA A 1046 -34.85 -29.51 -46.53
C ALA A 1046 -35.48 -30.36 -47.65
N TYR A 1047 -34.72 -30.62 -48.71
CA TYR A 1047 -35.14 -31.34 -49.92
C TYR A 1047 -34.48 -32.73 -50.02
N PRO A 1048 -35.11 -33.76 -50.62
CA PRO A 1048 -34.47 -35.05 -50.85
C PRO A 1048 -33.38 -34.97 -51.94
N GLU A 1049 -32.33 -35.77 -51.78
CA GLU A 1049 -31.25 -35.92 -52.78
C GLU A 1049 -31.65 -36.92 -53.88
N LEU A 1050 -31.64 -36.45 -55.14
CA LEU A 1050 -31.99 -37.25 -56.32
C LEU A 1050 -30.78 -38.07 -56.80
N LEU A 1051 -30.79 -39.38 -56.56
CA LEU A 1051 -29.81 -40.31 -57.12
C LEU A 1051 -30.08 -40.57 -58.61
N ASP A 1052 -29.29 -39.94 -59.47
CA ASP A 1052 -29.41 -40.07 -60.93
C ASP A 1052 -29.14 -41.51 -61.41
N GLN A 1053 -30.10 -42.06 -62.16
CA GLN A 1053 -29.98 -43.37 -62.82
C GLN A 1053 -29.19 -43.23 -64.13
N VAL A 1054 -27.87 -43.43 -64.08
CA VAL A 1054 -27.04 -43.58 -65.28
C VAL A 1054 -26.70 -45.06 -65.51
N GLY A 1055 -27.38 -45.69 -66.47
CA GLY A 1055 -27.08 -47.05 -66.91
C GLY A 1055 -25.79 -47.16 -67.73
N ASP A 1056 -25.30 -48.39 -67.94
CA ASP A 1056 -23.99 -48.66 -68.54
C ASP A 1056 -23.75 -47.97 -69.91
N GLY A 1057 -22.77 -47.06 -69.93
CA GLY A 1057 -22.27 -46.38 -71.12
C GLY A 1057 -20.76 -46.58 -71.29
N SER A 1058 -20.33 -47.81 -71.59
CA SER A 1058 -18.90 -48.17 -71.61
C SER A 1058 -18.09 -47.41 -72.69
N ILE A 1059 -17.10 -46.61 -72.28
CA ILE A 1059 -16.20 -45.90 -73.19
C ILE A 1059 -15.24 -46.89 -73.86
N PRO A 1060 -15.10 -46.91 -75.22
CA PRO A 1060 -14.25 -47.88 -75.91
C PRO A 1060 -12.74 -47.77 -75.60
N ILE A 1061 -12.14 -48.91 -75.24
CA ILE A 1061 -10.75 -49.05 -74.75
C ILE A 1061 -9.69 -48.48 -75.72
N TRP A 1062 -9.94 -48.47 -77.03
CA TRP A 1062 -8.96 -48.03 -78.04
C TRP A 1062 -8.50 -46.58 -77.86
N ILE A 1063 -9.35 -45.70 -77.32
CA ILE A 1063 -9.05 -44.29 -77.05
C ILE A 1063 -7.94 -44.16 -75.99
N ILE A 1064 -8.00 -45.01 -74.95
CA ILE A 1064 -7.01 -45.05 -73.86
C ILE A 1064 -5.65 -45.51 -74.40
N ILE A 1065 -5.63 -46.51 -75.28
CA ILE A 1065 -4.39 -47.05 -75.88
C ILE A 1065 -3.67 -45.98 -76.70
N ILE A 1066 -4.39 -45.20 -77.52
CA ILE A 1066 -3.80 -44.12 -78.32
C ILE A 1066 -3.18 -43.03 -77.44
N ALA A 1067 -3.86 -42.64 -76.36
CA ALA A 1067 -3.34 -41.64 -75.42
C ALA A 1067 -2.03 -42.09 -74.74
N ILE A 1068 -1.93 -43.36 -74.34
CA ILE A 1068 -0.72 -43.93 -73.72
C ILE A 1068 0.46 -43.93 -74.72
N VAL A 1069 0.24 -44.34 -75.96
CA VAL A 1069 1.29 -44.37 -77.00
C VAL A 1069 1.80 -42.96 -77.32
N GLY A 1070 0.90 -41.97 -77.43
CA GLY A 1070 1.27 -40.57 -77.63
C GLY A 1070 2.12 -40.00 -76.48
N GLY A 1071 1.74 -40.27 -75.24
CA GLY A 1071 2.48 -39.83 -74.05
C GLY A 1071 3.89 -40.42 -73.95
N LEU A 1072 4.05 -41.71 -74.25
CA LEU A 1072 5.35 -42.39 -74.22
C LEU A 1072 6.33 -41.85 -75.27
N LEU A 1073 5.86 -41.52 -76.48
CA LEU A 1073 6.69 -40.93 -77.52
C LEU A 1073 7.19 -39.52 -77.14
N ALA A 1074 6.34 -38.70 -76.53
CA ALA A 1074 6.73 -37.38 -76.02
C ALA A 1074 7.79 -37.47 -74.89
N LEU A 1075 7.62 -38.43 -73.98
CA LEU A 1075 8.56 -38.67 -72.88
C LEU A 1075 9.94 -39.15 -73.36
N ALA A 1076 9.97 -40.03 -74.37
CA ALA A 1076 11.20 -40.52 -74.99
C ALA A 1076 12.00 -39.39 -75.68
N LEU A 1077 11.31 -38.49 -76.39
CA LEU A 1077 11.94 -37.31 -77.01
C LEU A 1077 12.56 -36.38 -75.95
N LEU A 1078 11.81 -36.10 -74.87
CA LEU A 1078 12.23 -35.15 -73.83
C LEU A 1078 13.40 -35.70 -73.01
N THR A 1079 13.41 -37.00 -72.69
CA THR A 1079 14.52 -37.66 -71.98
C THR A 1079 15.80 -37.72 -72.82
N TYR A 1080 15.70 -37.94 -74.14
CA TYR A 1080 16.86 -37.86 -75.05
C TYR A 1080 17.49 -36.45 -75.08
N ILE A 1081 16.66 -35.40 -75.10
CA ILE A 1081 17.12 -34.00 -75.02
C ILE A 1081 17.86 -33.75 -73.70
N LEU A 1082 17.28 -34.11 -72.56
CA LEU A 1082 17.91 -33.92 -71.23
C LEU A 1082 19.23 -34.69 -71.08
N TRP A 1083 19.32 -35.89 -71.66
CA TRP A 1083 20.57 -36.65 -71.70
C TRP A 1083 21.66 -35.95 -72.51
N LYS A 1084 21.32 -35.45 -73.71
CA LYS A 1084 22.28 -34.72 -74.57
C LYS A 1084 22.74 -33.39 -73.94
N CYS A 1085 21.90 -32.77 -73.12
CA CYS A 1085 22.26 -31.57 -72.33
C CYS A 1085 23.16 -31.85 -71.10
N GLY A 1086 23.64 -33.09 -70.92
CA GLY A 1086 24.70 -33.42 -69.95
C GLY A 1086 24.27 -33.46 -68.47
N PHE A 1087 22.96 -33.40 -68.19
CA PHE A 1087 22.38 -33.26 -66.85
C PHE A 1087 22.80 -34.35 -65.84
N PHE A 1088 23.16 -35.55 -66.31
CA PHE A 1088 23.31 -36.75 -65.49
C PHE A 1088 24.75 -37.10 -65.05
N LYS A 1089 25.63 -36.12 -64.77
CA LYS A 1089 27.01 -36.39 -64.29
C LYS A 1089 27.47 -35.52 -63.13
N ARG A 1090 27.47 -36.09 -61.91
CA ARG A 1090 28.32 -35.68 -60.76
C ARG A 1090 28.81 -36.93 -60.00
N ARG A 1091 29.99 -36.85 -59.40
CA ARG A 1091 30.56 -37.89 -58.51
C ARG A 1091 30.14 -37.65 -57.04
N ARG A 1092 30.14 -38.71 -56.24
CA ARG A 1092 30.18 -38.70 -54.76
C ARG A 1092 31.41 -39.48 -54.28
N PRO A 1093 31.88 -39.21 -53.05
CA PRO A 1093 32.06 -40.26 -52.04
C PRO A 1093 31.64 -39.78 -50.62
N ASP A 1094 31.61 -40.58 -49.55
CA ASP A 1094 31.12 -41.98 -49.38
C ASP A 1094 30.80 -42.20 -47.87
N PRO A 1095 30.08 -43.27 -47.45
CA PRO A 1095 29.27 -43.22 -46.23
C PRO A 1095 29.87 -43.82 -44.95
N THR A 1096 29.44 -43.24 -43.82
CA THR A 1096 29.14 -43.85 -42.50
C THR A 1096 29.51 -45.31 -42.23
N LEU A 1097 30.32 -45.54 -41.18
CA LEU A 1097 30.47 -46.86 -40.55
C LEU A 1097 29.18 -47.33 -39.85
N SER A 1098 28.98 -48.65 -39.85
CA SER A 1098 27.99 -49.37 -39.02
C SER A 1098 28.69 -50.51 -38.26
N GLY A 1099 28.24 -50.81 -37.03
CA GLY A 1099 28.90 -51.78 -36.14
C GLY A 1099 28.42 -51.62 -34.69
N ASN A 1100 27.15 -51.93 -34.36
CA ASN A 1100 26.69 -53.27 -33.99
C ASN A 1100 27.59 -54.00 -32.98
N LEU A 1101 27.19 -54.04 -31.70
CA LEU A 1101 26.49 -55.23 -31.17
C LEU A 1101 25.88 -54.99 -29.76
N GLU A 1102 25.00 -55.90 -29.40
CA GLU A 1102 24.13 -55.99 -28.22
C GLU A 1102 24.86 -55.85 -26.87
N LYS A 1103 24.21 -55.24 -25.86
CA LYS A 1103 23.54 -56.03 -24.79
C LYS A 1103 22.72 -55.22 -23.77
N ASN A 1104 21.77 -55.97 -23.19
CA ASN A 1104 21.14 -55.85 -21.87
C ASN A 1104 20.39 -54.56 -21.48
N SER A 1105 19.25 -54.78 -20.85
CA SER A 1105 18.59 -53.84 -19.96
C SER A 1105 19.41 -53.61 -18.69
N GLU A 1106 19.44 -52.38 -18.20
CA GLU A 1106 19.09 -52.13 -16.79
C GLU A 1106 18.46 -50.76 -16.62
N SER A 1107 17.87 -50.51 -15.45
CA SER A 1107 17.08 -49.32 -15.15
C SER A 1107 17.93 -48.07 -14.89
N LYS A 1108 17.32 -46.89 -15.06
CA LYS A 1108 17.75 -45.65 -14.36
C LYS A 1108 18.02 -45.95 -12.89
N PRO A 1109 18.98 -45.27 -12.24
CA PRO A 1109 18.56 -44.08 -11.47
C PRO A 1109 19.59 -42.93 -11.39
N PHE A 1110 19.08 -41.72 -11.15
CA PHE A 1110 19.78 -40.48 -10.77
C PHE A 1110 20.86 -39.93 -11.75
N LEU A 1111 21.02 -38.62 -11.91
CA LEU A 1111 20.37 -37.48 -11.25
C LEU A 1111 19.23 -36.88 -12.11
#